data_AF-A0A9R1W8W0-F1
#
_entry.id   AF-A0A9R1W8W0-F1
#
_cell.length_a   1.000
_cell.length_b   1.000
_cell.length_c   1.000
_cell.angle_alpha   90.00
_cell.angle_beta   90.00
_cell.angle_gamma   90.00
#
_symmetry.space_group_name_H-M   'P 1'
#
loop_
_entity.id
_entity.type
_entity.pdbx_description
1 polymer ?
#
loop_
_entity_poly.entity_id
_entity_poly.type
_entity_poly.pdbx_seq_one_letter_code
_entity_poly.pdbx_strand_id
1 'polypeptide(L)'
;MPKKCHFEVVFTFCYTLIDDWIGKNCFTWAGPKPILHITDPTMIREMFGKYEDFQKAKGSNPLLTLLAKGLVLVEGDQWVKHRKIINPAFHVEKLKHMVPAFYVSCDEMIKKWEDTLKEESSCEMDVWPHLTTMTSDVISRTAFGSSFVEGKKIFELQRELAELIITASRSIYIPGSQFLPTKSNKRIKAIAQEVKGLVRGIIDKRVTEMKSGKCSNDDLLGILLDSNYKEIKQHGNNKFGLSIDDVIEECKLFYFAGQETTATLLVWTMILLAQHKNWQDHARDEALKVFGEKKPAINVLSDMLSQLKIINSVFLEVLRLYPPVVAMTRMIHKETKLGDINLPAGSLIQLHTMLSHYDPNIWGDDVKEFNPERFYEGVSKKVQICNLRANVSMIIRVCGGLGFLLVVLAYAWRFYNWVWLTPKNTEKFLRDQGLKGTSYKFLFGDVIEIVKVITEASLKPINLADDILPRVLSFVHSSVTTHGKNCFIWAGPKPILHITDPTMIQEMLGNYEDFEKVKGANPLIALLAKGLARLEGDQWVKHRKIINPAFHVEKLKHMIPAFYMSCDEMIKKWEDTLKEESLCEMDVWPHLQTMTSDMISRTAFGSSFMEGKRIFELQRELANLIITPFNILFYIPGSQFLPTKSNKRIKVIAQEVTDLVRGIIDKRVTEMKNEKYCSKDDLLGILLDSNYEEIKQHGNNKFGLSIGDIIEECKLFYFAGQETTATLLVWTMVLLAQHKNWQDRARNEALKVFGERKPDIDGLNQLKIINKIFLEVLRLYPPIVALARMTHKETKLGNLTLPAGSLIQLHTMLSHYDPSIWGDDAKEFNPERFSEGVSKVTKGQAVYIPFGGGPRVCIGQNFSMLEAKMTLVMILSHFSFELSPSYSHAPRSIITLQPQFGAHLIIRKLSGVGSNENTKKVENARTDLSSSNITI
;
A
#
# COMPACT_ATOMS: atom_id res chain seq x y z
N MET A 1 24.23 7.10 -4.38
CA MET A 1 22.89 7.22 -5.01
C MET A 1 22.51 8.69 -4.99
N PRO A 2 22.45 9.41 -6.12
CA PRO A 2 22.09 10.81 -6.10
C PRO A 2 20.60 10.94 -5.75
N LYS A 3 20.29 11.97 -4.96
CA LYS A 3 18.95 12.26 -4.44
C LYS A 3 17.94 12.34 -5.60
N LYS A 4 16.87 11.56 -5.53
CA LYS A 4 15.79 11.50 -6.52
C LYS A 4 15.31 12.90 -6.91
N CYS A 5 15.30 13.18 -8.21
CA CYS A 5 14.85 14.44 -8.76
C CYS A 5 13.34 14.60 -8.49
N HIS A 6 12.93 15.61 -7.72
CA HIS A 6 11.57 15.71 -7.17
C HIS A 6 10.46 15.99 -8.22
N PHE A 7 10.84 16.31 -9.46
CA PHE A 7 9.93 16.39 -10.61
C PHE A 7 9.60 15.02 -11.25
N GLU A 8 10.37 13.96 -10.96
CA GLU A 8 10.15 12.63 -11.55
C GLU A 8 8.72 12.14 -11.38
N VAL A 9 8.02 12.44 -10.29
CA VAL A 9 6.72 11.78 -10.00
C VAL A 9 5.57 12.27 -10.89
N VAL A 10 5.59 13.53 -11.38
CA VAL A 10 4.58 14.00 -12.37
C VAL A 10 4.96 13.49 -13.76
N PHE A 11 6.25 13.50 -14.07
CA PHE A 11 6.78 12.96 -15.32
C PHE A 11 6.56 11.43 -15.43
N THR A 12 6.69 10.67 -14.34
CA THR A 12 6.54 9.20 -14.35
C THR A 12 5.14 8.78 -14.78
N PHE A 13 4.09 9.51 -14.36
CA PHE A 13 2.71 9.21 -14.76
C PHE A 13 2.49 9.45 -16.26
N CYS A 14 3.05 10.53 -16.82
CA CYS A 14 2.97 10.78 -18.26
C CYS A 14 3.83 9.77 -19.03
N TYR A 15 5.13 9.62 -18.70
CA TYR A 15 6.08 8.75 -19.41
C TYR A 15 5.67 7.28 -19.45
N THR A 16 5.04 6.76 -18.39
CA THR A 16 4.55 5.35 -18.38
C THR A 16 3.29 5.13 -19.24
N LEU A 17 2.59 6.21 -19.62
CA LEU A 17 1.36 6.16 -20.42
C LEU A 17 1.53 6.80 -21.81
N ILE A 18 2.73 7.32 -22.14
CA ILE A 18 3.02 7.96 -23.44
C ILE A 18 2.62 7.03 -24.58
N ASP A 19 3.08 5.78 -24.57
CA ASP A 19 2.83 4.83 -25.66
C ASP A 19 1.34 4.43 -25.77
N ASP A 20 0.56 4.50 -24.68
CA ASP A 20 -0.85 4.13 -24.67
C ASP A 20 -1.77 5.26 -25.18
N TRP A 21 -1.39 6.54 -24.94
CA TRP A 21 -2.26 7.73 -25.11
C TRP A 21 -1.84 8.64 -26.28
N ILE A 22 -0.66 8.46 -26.88
CA ILE A 22 -0.26 9.18 -28.10
C ILE A 22 -1.34 9.03 -29.20
N GLY A 23 -1.67 10.14 -29.86
CA GLY A 23 -2.64 10.18 -30.97
C GLY A 23 -4.09 9.90 -30.60
N LYS A 24 -4.41 9.74 -29.30
CA LYS A 24 -5.78 9.44 -28.82
C LYS A 24 -6.29 10.51 -27.87
N ASN A 25 -7.43 11.11 -28.22
CA ASN A 25 -8.21 11.89 -27.26
C ASN A 25 -8.82 10.92 -26.24
N CYS A 26 -8.49 11.10 -24.97
CA CYS A 26 -9.00 10.26 -23.87
C CYS A 26 -9.54 11.14 -22.75
N PHE A 27 -10.24 10.56 -21.78
CA PHE A 27 -10.62 11.30 -20.59
C PHE A 27 -10.28 10.48 -19.35
N THR A 28 -9.88 11.16 -18.30
CA THR A 28 -9.71 10.57 -16.98
C THR A 28 -10.64 11.23 -15.99
N TRP A 29 -10.84 10.58 -14.86
CA TRP A 29 -11.61 11.13 -13.76
C TRP A 29 -10.67 11.68 -12.69
N ALA A 30 -10.76 12.98 -12.42
CA ALA A 30 -10.14 13.62 -11.26
C ALA A 30 -11.21 13.85 -10.20
N GLY A 31 -11.45 12.82 -9.37
CA GLY A 31 -12.60 12.79 -8.47
C GLY A 31 -13.92 12.76 -9.27
N PRO A 32 -14.91 13.61 -8.96
CA PRO A 32 -16.19 13.64 -9.67
C PRO A 32 -16.17 14.41 -10.99
N LYS A 33 -15.05 15.06 -11.34
CA LYS A 33 -14.95 15.89 -12.56
C LYS A 33 -14.20 15.13 -13.65
N PRO A 34 -14.77 14.97 -14.85
CA PRO A 34 -14.02 14.43 -15.98
C PRO A 34 -13.00 15.47 -16.45
N ILE A 35 -11.79 15.00 -16.75
CA ILE A 35 -10.74 15.75 -17.45
C ILE A 35 -10.59 15.15 -18.84
N LEU A 36 -10.93 15.92 -19.86
CA LEU A 36 -10.71 15.54 -21.25
C LEU A 36 -9.26 15.85 -21.64
N HIS A 37 -8.51 14.86 -22.06
CA HIS A 37 -7.15 14.98 -22.56
C HIS A 37 -7.18 15.10 -24.08
N ILE A 38 -6.72 16.23 -24.60
CA ILE A 38 -6.61 16.48 -26.04
C ILE A 38 -5.14 16.44 -26.45
N THR A 39 -4.86 15.68 -27.50
CA THR A 39 -3.55 15.56 -28.15
C THR A 39 -3.58 15.95 -29.63
N ASP A 40 -4.77 16.06 -30.22
CA ASP A 40 -4.96 16.47 -31.63
C ASP A 40 -4.62 17.97 -31.84
N PRO A 41 -3.62 18.30 -32.68
CA PRO A 41 -3.21 19.68 -32.96
C PRO A 41 -4.31 20.56 -33.54
N THR A 42 -5.25 19.98 -34.30
CA THR A 42 -6.34 20.75 -34.92
C THR A 42 -7.34 21.23 -33.88
N MET A 43 -7.70 20.35 -32.94
CA MET A 43 -8.53 20.68 -31.78
C MET A 43 -7.80 21.64 -30.84
N ILE A 44 -6.50 21.45 -30.60
CA ILE A 44 -5.70 22.38 -29.80
C ILE A 44 -5.73 23.79 -30.41
N ARG A 45 -5.55 23.91 -31.73
CA ARG A 45 -5.60 25.18 -32.46
C ARG A 45 -6.98 25.83 -32.39
N GLU A 46 -8.04 25.06 -32.63
CA GLU A 46 -9.42 25.55 -32.54
C GLU A 46 -9.74 26.08 -31.13
N MET A 47 -9.31 25.34 -30.10
CA MET A 47 -9.52 25.72 -28.70
C MET A 47 -8.85 27.06 -28.38
N PHE A 48 -7.62 27.28 -28.85
CA PHE A 48 -6.94 28.58 -28.68
C PHE A 48 -7.65 29.73 -29.40
N GLY A 49 -8.39 29.44 -30.48
CA GLY A 49 -9.24 30.42 -31.17
C GLY A 49 -10.52 30.78 -30.40
N LYS A 50 -10.98 29.93 -29.47
CA LYS A 50 -12.20 30.11 -28.66
C LYS A 50 -11.87 30.44 -27.20
N TYR A 51 -10.98 31.40 -26.99
CA TYR A 51 -10.45 31.73 -25.65
C TYR A 51 -11.53 32.16 -24.62
N GLU A 52 -12.68 32.68 -25.07
CA GLU A 52 -13.79 33.03 -24.17
C GLU A 52 -14.49 31.79 -23.60
N ASP A 53 -14.56 30.70 -24.39
CA ASP A 53 -15.18 29.44 -24.00
C ASP A 53 -14.22 28.60 -23.13
N PHE A 54 -12.91 28.68 -23.38
CA PHE A 54 -11.88 27.89 -22.70
C PHE A 54 -11.02 28.76 -21.79
N GLN A 55 -11.48 28.97 -20.57
CA GLN A 55 -10.81 29.81 -19.58
C GLN A 55 -9.87 28.99 -18.69
N LYS A 56 -8.86 29.60 -18.06
CA LYS A 56 -8.07 28.96 -17.00
C LYS A 56 -8.99 28.46 -15.89
N ALA A 57 -8.70 27.27 -15.37
CA ALA A 57 -9.55 26.56 -14.42
C ALA A 57 -9.59 27.24 -13.03
N LYS A 58 -10.35 28.34 -12.90
CA LYS A 58 -10.61 29.04 -11.63
C LYS A 58 -11.27 28.06 -10.65
N GLY A 59 -10.64 27.88 -9.49
CA GLY A 59 -11.23 27.11 -8.37
C GLY A 59 -11.04 25.59 -8.41
N SER A 60 -10.22 25.03 -9.32
CA SER A 60 -9.88 23.60 -9.28
C SER A 60 -8.95 23.23 -8.12
N ASN A 61 -8.06 24.15 -7.71
CA ASN A 61 -7.27 24.04 -6.48
C ASN A 61 -6.98 25.44 -5.88
N PRO A 62 -7.69 25.88 -4.83
CA PRO A 62 -7.46 27.18 -4.18
C PRO A 62 -6.08 27.32 -3.52
N LEU A 63 -5.28 26.26 -3.44
CA LEU A 63 -3.90 26.36 -3.00
C LEU A 63 -2.99 26.92 -4.10
N LEU A 64 -3.31 26.74 -5.40
CA LEU A 64 -2.52 27.30 -6.50
C LEU A 64 -2.55 28.84 -6.51
N THR A 65 -3.63 29.46 -6.04
CA THR A 65 -3.70 30.92 -5.88
C THR A 65 -2.72 31.45 -4.82
N LEU A 66 -2.20 30.59 -3.95
CA LEU A 66 -1.20 30.99 -2.94
C LEU A 66 0.21 31.10 -3.54
N LEU A 67 0.53 30.33 -4.60
CA LEU A 67 1.82 30.40 -5.31
C LEU A 67 1.97 31.70 -6.07
N ALA A 68 1.06 31.95 -7.01
CA ALA A 68 0.96 33.20 -7.74
C ALA A 68 -0.43 33.29 -8.40
N LYS A 69 -1.18 34.35 -8.10
CA LYS A 69 -2.44 34.62 -8.80
C LYS A 69 -2.20 35.17 -10.20
N GLY A 70 -1.19 36.03 -10.41
CA GLY A 70 -0.93 36.96 -11.52
C GLY A 70 -1.38 36.55 -12.93
N LEU A 71 -0.56 36.75 -13.96
CA LEU A 71 -0.99 36.47 -15.35
C LEU A 71 -1.40 34.99 -15.57
N VAL A 72 -0.94 34.08 -14.71
CA VAL A 72 -1.16 32.63 -14.79
C VAL A 72 -2.58 32.19 -14.37
N LEU A 73 -3.31 32.92 -13.50
CA LEU A 73 -4.67 32.53 -13.08
C LEU A 73 -5.75 33.60 -13.38
N VAL A 74 -5.39 34.84 -13.69
CA VAL A 74 -6.36 35.87 -14.12
C VAL A 74 -6.92 35.56 -15.52
N GLU A 75 -8.18 35.95 -15.73
CA GLU A 75 -8.96 35.75 -16.96
C GLU A 75 -9.88 36.93 -17.26
N GLY A 76 -10.34 37.03 -18.52
CA GLY A 76 -11.26 38.08 -18.98
C GLY A 76 -10.64 39.48 -18.90
N ASP A 77 -11.43 40.48 -18.53
CA ASP A 77 -11.00 41.88 -18.45
C ASP A 77 -9.79 42.09 -17.53
N GLN A 78 -9.67 41.30 -16.45
CA GLN A 78 -8.50 41.35 -15.57
C GLN A 78 -7.24 40.88 -16.31
N TRP A 79 -7.33 39.82 -17.11
CA TRP A 79 -6.19 39.37 -17.89
C TRP A 79 -5.79 40.36 -18.97
N VAL A 80 -6.76 40.95 -19.68
CA VAL A 80 -6.50 41.99 -20.68
C VAL A 80 -5.78 43.17 -20.04
N LYS A 81 -6.26 43.62 -18.87
CA LYS A 81 -5.65 44.70 -18.10
C LYS A 81 -4.23 44.38 -17.64
N HIS A 82 -4.02 43.22 -17.00
CA HIS A 82 -2.69 42.80 -16.56
C HIS A 82 -1.73 42.69 -17.75
N ARG A 83 -2.18 42.07 -18.85
CA ARG A 83 -1.35 41.89 -20.06
C ARG A 83 -1.01 43.22 -20.74
N LYS A 84 -1.95 44.18 -20.79
CA LYS A 84 -1.69 45.53 -21.32
C LYS A 84 -0.57 46.24 -20.54
N ILE A 85 -0.57 46.12 -19.21
CA ILE A 85 0.40 46.79 -18.33
C ILE A 85 1.76 46.07 -18.32
N ILE A 86 1.78 44.74 -18.44
CA ILE A 86 3.00 43.92 -18.37
C ILE A 86 3.72 43.80 -19.72
N ASN A 87 2.99 43.65 -20.83
CA ASN A 87 3.57 43.39 -22.16
C ASN A 87 4.70 44.37 -22.57
N PRO A 88 4.62 45.69 -22.28
CA PRO A 88 5.71 46.62 -22.62
C PRO A 88 7.07 46.23 -22.05
N ALA A 89 7.09 45.57 -20.88
CA ALA A 89 8.29 45.11 -20.21
C ALA A 89 9.01 43.97 -20.95
N PHE A 90 8.29 43.25 -21.83
CA PHE A 90 8.80 42.12 -22.63
C PHE A 90 8.99 42.47 -24.11
N HIS A 91 8.90 43.74 -24.49
CA HIS A 91 9.20 44.17 -25.86
C HIS A 91 10.69 43.98 -26.17
N VAL A 92 11.04 43.59 -27.40
CA VAL A 92 12.43 43.29 -27.80
C VAL A 92 13.40 44.41 -27.44
N GLU A 93 13.02 45.67 -27.70
CA GLU A 93 13.82 46.85 -27.34
C GLU A 93 14.07 46.98 -25.83
N LYS A 94 13.14 46.54 -24.97
CA LYS A 94 13.33 46.53 -23.51
C LYS A 94 14.18 45.34 -23.05
N LEU A 95 14.01 44.19 -23.68
CA LEU A 95 14.84 43.01 -23.42
C LEU A 95 16.31 43.24 -23.77
N LYS A 96 16.61 44.04 -24.81
CA LYS A 96 17.99 44.45 -25.15
C LYS A 96 18.72 45.09 -23.97
N HIS A 97 18.02 45.87 -23.13
CA HIS A 97 18.61 46.49 -21.94
C HIS A 97 18.90 45.49 -20.80
N MET A 98 18.33 44.29 -20.84
CA MET A 98 18.54 43.23 -19.84
C MET A 98 19.67 42.28 -20.20
N VAL A 99 20.08 42.24 -21.47
CA VAL A 99 21.19 41.41 -21.98
C VAL A 99 22.50 41.58 -21.19
N PRO A 100 22.92 42.79 -20.75
CA PRO A 100 24.10 42.94 -19.91
C PRO A 100 24.01 42.15 -18.59
N ALA A 101 22.84 42.14 -17.96
CA ALA A 101 22.64 41.39 -16.72
C ALA A 101 22.69 39.88 -16.97
N PHE A 102 22.14 39.40 -18.11
CA PHE A 102 22.27 38.00 -18.52
C PHE A 102 23.74 37.60 -18.66
N TYR A 103 24.52 38.44 -19.36
CA TYR A 103 25.95 38.20 -19.56
C TYR A 103 26.69 38.12 -18.22
N VAL A 104 26.47 39.05 -17.29
CA VAL A 104 27.16 39.07 -16.00
C VAL A 104 26.88 37.80 -15.19
N SER A 105 25.61 37.37 -15.09
CA SER A 105 25.27 36.14 -14.37
C SER A 105 25.87 34.89 -15.03
N CYS A 106 25.95 34.84 -16.36
CA CYS A 106 26.63 33.76 -17.09
C CYS A 106 28.15 33.79 -16.88
N ASP A 107 28.80 34.93 -17.00
CA ASP A 107 30.27 35.12 -16.83
C ASP A 107 30.70 34.77 -15.40
N GLU A 108 29.91 35.14 -14.38
CA GLU A 108 30.15 34.75 -12.98
C GLU A 108 30.05 33.23 -12.76
N MET A 109 29.11 32.54 -13.44
CA MET A 109 28.99 31.09 -13.38
C MET A 109 30.17 30.41 -14.09
N ILE A 110 30.54 30.88 -15.28
CA ILE A 110 31.63 30.32 -16.09
C ILE A 110 32.99 30.51 -15.38
N LYS A 111 33.26 31.68 -14.79
CA LYS A 111 34.48 31.89 -13.98
C LYS A 111 34.62 30.87 -12.85
N LYS A 112 33.53 30.53 -12.17
CA LYS A 112 33.55 29.48 -11.14
C LYS A 112 33.89 28.10 -11.72
N TRP A 113 33.40 27.80 -12.93
CA TRP A 113 33.76 26.57 -13.63
C TRP A 113 35.23 26.57 -14.06
N GLU A 114 35.74 27.68 -14.58
CA GLU A 114 37.16 27.85 -14.93
C GLU A 114 38.07 27.71 -13.71
N ASP A 115 37.71 28.32 -12.57
CA ASP A 115 38.47 28.19 -11.32
C ASP A 115 38.51 26.75 -10.81
N THR A 116 37.41 26.00 -10.98
CA THR A 116 37.35 24.57 -10.63
C THR A 116 38.21 23.71 -11.56
N LEU A 117 38.36 24.12 -12.82
CA LEU A 117 39.16 23.42 -13.85
C LEU A 117 40.66 23.79 -13.84
N LYS A 118 41.09 24.80 -13.06
CA LYS A 118 42.52 25.15 -12.95
C LYS A 118 43.36 24.06 -12.28
N GLU A 119 42.74 23.11 -11.58
CA GLU A 119 43.41 22.02 -10.86
C GLU A 119 43.49 20.69 -11.66
N GLU A 120 42.62 20.45 -12.65
CA GLU A 120 42.55 19.19 -13.42
C GLU A 120 42.10 19.41 -14.89
N SER A 121 42.57 18.60 -15.84
CA SER A 121 42.23 18.73 -17.28
C SER A 121 40.75 18.44 -17.62
N SER A 122 40.01 17.82 -16.69
CA SER A 122 38.59 17.49 -16.80
C SER A 122 38.02 17.22 -15.42
N CYS A 123 36.83 17.75 -15.10
CA CYS A 123 36.14 17.45 -13.84
C CYS A 123 34.70 16.96 -14.08
N GLU A 124 34.21 16.08 -13.22
CA GLU A 124 32.78 15.73 -13.16
C GLU A 124 32.04 16.80 -12.36
N MET A 125 30.96 17.36 -12.92
CA MET A 125 30.22 18.45 -12.30
C MET A 125 28.71 18.27 -12.48
N ASP A 126 27.96 18.40 -11.39
CA ASP A 126 26.50 18.54 -11.44
C ASP A 126 26.14 19.97 -11.85
N VAL A 127 25.70 20.13 -13.11
CA VAL A 127 25.40 21.45 -13.68
C VAL A 127 24.07 22.04 -13.21
N TRP A 128 23.16 21.24 -12.65
CA TRP A 128 21.81 21.69 -12.28
C TRP A 128 21.82 22.81 -11.21
N PRO A 129 22.54 22.70 -10.08
CA PRO A 129 22.62 23.76 -9.07
C PRO A 129 23.22 25.06 -9.62
N HIS A 130 24.19 24.97 -10.54
CA HIS A 130 24.84 26.14 -11.14
C HIS A 130 23.88 26.88 -12.06
N LEU A 131 23.20 26.16 -12.96
CA LEU A 131 22.20 26.73 -13.87
C LEU A 131 20.97 27.28 -13.13
N THR A 132 20.53 26.59 -12.08
CA THR A 132 19.45 27.05 -11.20
C THR A 132 19.84 28.34 -10.49
N THR A 133 21.08 28.46 -10.00
CA THR A 133 21.57 29.69 -9.35
C THR A 133 21.71 30.84 -10.35
N MET A 134 22.28 30.57 -11.53
CA MET A 134 22.47 31.57 -12.58
C MET A 134 21.14 32.15 -13.06
N THR A 135 20.15 31.32 -13.35
CA THR A 135 18.81 31.77 -13.78
C THR A 135 18.08 32.56 -12.69
N SER A 136 18.30 32.21 -11.43
CA SER A 136 17.81 32.95 -10.27
C SER A 136 18.42 34.35 -10.18
N ASP A 137 19.73 34.46 -10.41
CA ASP A 137 20.44 35.73 -10.39
C ASP A 137 20.03 36.62 -11.56
N VAL A 138 19.85 36.02 -12.74
CA VAL A 138 19.30 36.69 -13.93
C VAL A 138 17.97 37.35 -13.61
N ILE A 139 16.98 36.59 -13.12
CA ILE A 139 15.65 37.17 -12.85
C ILE A 139 15.69 38.17 -11.68
N SER A 140 16.55 37.98 -10.68
CA SER A 140 16.75 38.97 -9.61
C SER A 140 17.26 40.31 -10.17
N ARG A 141 18.27 40.28 -11.04
CA ARG A 141 18.86 41.49 -11.63
C ARG A 141 17.91 42.16 -12.60
N THR A 142 17.26 41.39 -13.47
CA THR A 142 16.43 41.96 -14.55
C THR A 142 15.01 42.27 -14.15
N ALA A 143 14.43 41.55 -13.18
CA ALA A 143 13.08 41.80 -12.72
C ALA A 143 13.02 42.78 -11.54
N PHE A 144 14.00 42.75 -10.64
CA PHE A 144 13.95 43.46 -9.36
C PHE A 144 15.12 44.41 -9.13
N GLY A 145 16.08 44.51 -10.06
CA GLY A 145 17.26 45.35 -9.94
C GLY A 145 18.15 44.98 -8.74
N SER A 146 18.02 43.75 -8.23
CA SER A 146 18.72 43.26 -7.03
C SER A 146 19.57 42.03 -7.32
N SER A 147 20.50 41.72 -6.42
CA SER A 147 21.28 40.48 -6.53
C SER A 147 20.45 39.25 -6.12
N PHE A 148 20.85 38.06 -6.59
CA PHE A 148 20.28 36.80 -6.10
C PHE A 148 20.25 36.71 -4.56
N VAL A 149 21.25 37.27 -3.87
CA VAL A 149 21.35 37.21 -2.40
C VAL A 149 20.13 37.85 -1.74
N GLU A 150 19.61 38.94 -2.30
CA GLU A 150 18.41 39.63 -1.79
C GLU A 150 17.13 38.83 -2.06
N GLY A 151 17.06 38.10 -3.19
CA GLY A 151 15.90 37.29 -3.59
C GLY A 151 15.93 35.84 -3.09
N LYS A 152 17.08 35.34 -2.60
CA LYS A 152 17.32 33.92 -2.28
C LYS A 152 16.25 33.33 -1.38
N LYS A 153 15.88 34.06 -0.32
CA LYS A 153 14.86 33.62 0.64
C LYS A 153 13.49 33.45 -0.02
N ILE A 154 13.14 34.32 -0.97
CA ILE A 154 11.85 34.25 -1.69
C ILE A 154 11.83 33.00 -2.59
N PHE A 155 12.92 32.70 -3.30
CA PHE A 155 13.02 31.48 -4.12
C PHE A 155 12.89 30.20 -3.27
N GLU A 156 13.62 30.12 -2.15
CA GLU A 156 13.55 28.97 -1.24
C GLU A 156 12.14 28.74 -0.70
N LEU A 157 11.47 29.83 -0.29
CA LEU A 157 10.10 29.78 0.21
C LEU A 157 9.09 29.42 -0.88
N GLN A 158 9.21 29.96 -2.10
CA GLN A 158 8.35 29.62 -3.23
C GLN A 158 8.50 28.15 -3.65
N ARG A 159 9.73 27.62 -3.65
CA ARG A 159 9.97 26.20 -3.91
C ARG A 159 9.35 25.30 -2.83
N GLU A 160 9.56 25.61 -1.55
CA GLU A 160 8.93 24.86 -0.45
C GLU A 160 7.39 24.92 -0.54
N LEU A 161 6.84 26.09 -0.86
CA LEU A 161 5.40 26.27 -1.06
C LEU A 161 4.88 25.40 -2.22
N ALA A 162 5.60 25.36 -3.35
CA ALA A 162 5.22 24.55 -4.50
C ALA A 162 5.23 23.06 -4.17
N GLU A 163 6.26 22.58 -3.47
CA GLU A 163 6.35 21.18 -3.02
C GLU A 163 5.19 20.79 -2.08
N LEU A 164 4.87 21.65 -1.11
CA LEU A 164 3.76 21.42 -0.18
C LEU A 164 2.41 21.39 -0.92
N ILE A 165 2.22 22.25 -1.92
CA ILE A 165 0.98 22.30 -2.73
C ILE A 165 0.88 21.11 -3.67
N ILE A 166 1.96 20.70 -4.32
CA ILE A 166 2.01 19.51 -5.18
C ILE A 166 1.76 18.25 -4.34
N THR A 167 2.32 18.18 -3.12
CA THR A 167 2.06 17.07 -2.20
C THR A 167 0.59 17.05 -1.76
N ALA A 168 0.00 18.23 -1.51
CA ALA A 168 -1.41 18.35 -1.18
C ALA A 168 -2.33 17.98 -2.36
N SER A 169 -1.95 18.31 -3.60
CA SER A 169 -2.72 17.99 -4.81
C SER A 169 -2.68 16.51 -5.22
N ARG A 170 -1.69 15.75 -4.73
CA ARG A 170 -1.64 14.27 -4.85
C ARG A 170 -2.65 13.55 -3.94
N SER A 171 -3.31 14.27 -3.04
CA SER A 171 -4.40 13.76 -2.21
C SER A 171 -5.75 14.23 -2.76
N ILE A 172 -6.83 13.46 -2.57
CA ILE A 172 -8.18 13.86 -2.98
C ILE A 172 -8.50 15.22 -2.34
N TYR A 173 -8.73 16.24 -3.17
CA TYR A 173 -9.12 17.57 -2.70
C TYR A 173 -10.50 17.49 -2.04
N ILE A 174 -10.53 17.57 -0.70
CA ILE A 174 -11.76 17.68 0.07
C ILE A 174 -12.06 19.18 0.25
N PRO A 175 -13.20 19.71 -0.24
CA PRO A 175 -13.58 21.09 -0.01
C PRO A 175 -13.52 21.44 1.48
N GLY A 176 -12.84 22.54 1.82
CA GLY A 176 -12.64 22.99 3.21
C GLY A 176 -11.44 22.40 3.96
N SER A 177 -10.76 21.38 3.41
CA SER A 177 -9.56 20.77 4.01
C SER A 177 -8.40 21.75 4.24
N GLN A 178 -8.31 22.82 3.44
CA GLN A 178 -7.34 23.92 3.62
C GLN A 178 -7.52 24.73 4.92
N PHE A 179 -8.71 24.65 5.54
CA PHE A 179 -8.99 25.32 6.81
C PHE A 179 -8.66 24.45 8.04
N LEU A 180 -8.40 23.16 7.84
CA LEU A 180 -8.00 22.26 8.93
C LEU A 180 -6.60 22.63 9.45
N PRO A 181 -6.36 22.67 10.77
CA PRO A 181 -5.09 23.11 11.37
C PRO A 181 -4.01 22.01 11.32
N THR A 182 -3.78 21.40 10.15
CA THR A 182 -2.72 20.42 9.93
C THR A 182 -1.34 21.10 9.92
N LYS A 183 -0.27 20.35 10.22
CA LYS A 183 1.12 20.86 10.17
C LYS A 183 1.46 21.46 8.78
N SER A 184 1.04 20.78 7.71
CA SER A 184 1.22 21.24 6.33
C SER A 184 0.43 22.51 6.02
N ASN A 185 -0.87 22.56 6.36
CA ASN A 185 -1.70 23.76 6.10
C ASN A 185 -1.21 24.99 6.89
N LYS A 186 -0.74 24.80 8.13
CA LYS A 186 -0.13 25.88 8.93
C LYS A 186 1.15 26.40 8.25
N ARG A 187 2.00 25.50 7.75
CA ARG A 187 3.24 25.87 7.05
C ARG A 187 2.96 26.57 5.72
N ILE A 188 2.02 26.08 4.91
CA ILE A 188 1.57 26.71 3.67
C ILE A 188 1.11 28.16 3.92
N LYS A 189 0.26 28.37 4.95
CA LYS A 189 -0.21 29.72 5.30
C LYS A 189 0.92 30.63 5.79
N ALA A 190 1.84 30.10 6.60
CA ALA A 190 2.98 30.87 7.09
C ALA A 190 3.89 31.33 5.96
N ILE A 191 4.27 30.41 5.05
CA ILE A 191 5.12 30.73 3.89
C ILE A 191 4.44 31.74 2.97
N ALA A 192 3.15 31.56 2.66
CA ALA A 192 2.42 32.48 1.79
C ALA A 192 2.39 33.92 2.36
N GLN A 193 2.27 34.07 3.68
CA GLN A 193 2.34 35.39 4.35
C GLN A 193 3.77 35.96 4.36
N GLU A 194 4.78 35.12 4.63
CA GLU A 194 6.20 35.52 4.63
C GLU A 194 6.63 36.02 3.24
N VAL A 195 6.32 35.27 2.18
CA VAL A 195 6.59 35.67 0.79
C VAL A 195 5.88 36.98 0.43
N LYS A 196 4.59 37.11 0.79
CA LYS A 196 3.82 38.33 0.55
C LYS A 196 4.49 39.54 1.23
N GLY A 197 4.97 39.38 2.46
CA GLY A 197 5.67 40.43 3.20
C GLY A 197 7.00 40.84 2.56
N LEU A 198 7.83 39.87 2.17
CA LEU A 198 9.13 40.12 1.54
C LEU A 198 8.97 40.85 0.19
N VAL A 199 8.07 40.37 -0.67
CA VAL A 199 7.81 40.99 -1.98
C VAL A 199 7.24 42.40 -1.81
N ARG A 200 6.34 42.60 -0.84
CA ARG A 200 5.82 43.94 -0.52
C ARG A 200 6.93 44.90 -0.10
N GLY A 201 7.88 44.44 0.72
CA GLY A 201 9.05 45.25 1.10
C GLY A 201 9.88 45.73 -0.11
N ILE A 202 10.09 44.85 -1.11
CA ILE A 202 10.78 45.20 -2.36
C ILE A 202 10.00 46.27 -3.13
N ILE A 203 8.68 46.09 -3.27
CA ILE A 203 7.81 47.03 -3.99
C ILE A 203 7.77 48.39 -3.27
N ASP A 204 7.58 48.42 -1.96
CA ASP A 204 7.48 49.66 -1.18
C ASP A 204 8.80 50.45 -1.24
N LYS A 205 9.95 49.76 -1.16
CA LYS A 205 11.27 50.36 -1.37
C LYS A 205 11.36 50.99 -2.76
N ARG A 206 10.97 50.23 -3.80
CA ARG A 206 11.04 50.70 -5.19
C ARG A 206 10.12 51.90 -5.46
N VAL A 207 8.89 51.87 -4.96
CA VAL A 207 7.94 53.00 -5.09
C VAL A 207 8.49 54.27 -4.43
N THR A 208 9.21 54.13 -3.31
CA THR A 208 9.85 55.25 -2.62
C THR A 208 11.02 55.83 -3.43
N GLU A 209 11.84 54.96 -4.03
CA GLU A 209 12.95 55.35 -4.91
C GLU A 209 12.46 56.06 -6.18
N MET A 210 11.38 55.56 -6.79
CA MET A 210 10.74 56.20 -7.95
C MET A 210 10.19 57.59 -7.62
N LYS A 211 9.53 57.76 -6.46
CA LYS A 211 9.00 59.06 -6.02
C LYS A 211 10.10 60.09 -5.71
N SER A 212 11.27 59.62 -5.28
CA SER A 212 12.43 60.48 -5.01
C SER A 212 13.29 60.78 -6.25
N GLY A 213 12.93 60.25 -7.43
CA GLY A 213 13.63 60.49 -8.69
C GLY A 213 15.01 59.83 -8.78
N LYS A 214 15.31 58.84 -7.92
CA LYS A 214 16.66 58.28 -7.73
C LYS A 214 16.98 57.04 -8.58
N CYS A 215 16.04 56.48 -9.36
CA CYS A 215 16.20 55.15 -9.96
C CYS A 215 16.00 55.12 -11.49
N SER A 216 16.77 54.27 -12.18
CA SER A 216 16.57 53.93 -13.59
C SER A 216 15.41 52.93 -13.74
N ASN A 217 14.47 53.19 -14.64
CA ASN A 217 13.28 52.36 -14.89
C ASN A 217 13.58 51.17 -15.84
N ASP A 218 14.74 50.54 -15.74
CA ASP A 218 15.21 49.59 -16.76
C ASP A 218 14.91 48.12 -16.40
N ASP A 219 14.59 47.81 -15.14
CA ASP A 219 14.14 46.47 -14.72
C ASP A 219 12.61 46.29 -14.84
N LEU A 220 12.15 45.02 -14.89
CA LEU A 220 10.74 44.69 -15.13
C LEU A 220 9.81 45.31 -14.10
N LEU A 221 10.18 45.37 -12.81
CA LEU A 221 9.35 45.97 -11.76
C LEU A 221 9.23 47.48 -11.96
N GLY A 222 10.33 48.17 -12.27
CA GLY A 222 10.32 49.60 -12.61
C GLY A 222 9.41 49.89 -13.81
N ILE A 223 9.55 49.13 -14.90
CA ILE A 223 8.73 49.26 -16.11
C ILE A 223 7.25 48.98 -15.81
N LEU A 224 6.97 47.95 -15.00
CA LEU A 224 5.62 47.57 -14.58
C LEU A 224 4.96 48.70 -13.78
N LEU A 225 5.66 49.26 -12.78
CA LEU A 225 5.15 50.33 -11.93
C LEU A 225 4.94 51.63 -12.73
N ASP A 226 5.86 51.98 -13.63
CA ASP A 226 5.73 53.15 -14.51
C ASP A 226 4.56 53.00 -15.49
N SER A 227 4.43 51.84 -16.14
CA SER A 227 3.32 51.53 -17.05
C SER A 227 1.98 51.56 -16.30
N ASN A 228 1.94 51.05 -15.07
CA ASN A 228 0.76 51.09 -14.23
C ASN A 228 0.38 52.53 -13.84
N TYR A 229 1.37 53.35 -13.46
CA TYR A 229 1.15 54.75 -13.11
C TYR A 229 0.63 55.58 -14.30
N LYS A 230 1.20 55.34 -15.50
CA LYS A 230 0.76 55.97 -16.75
C LYS A 230 -0.70 55.64 -17.08
N GLU A 231 -1.10 54.37 -16.97
CA GLU A 231 -2.49 53.94 -17.20
C GLU A 231 -3.47 54.59 -16.21
N ILE A 232 -3.11 54.66 -14.92
CA ILE A 232 -3.93 55.33 -13.89
C ILE A 232 -4.09 56.82 -14.21
N LYS A 233 -3.00 57.48 -14.57
CA LYS A 233 -2.99 58.92 -14.88
C LYS A 233 -3.77 59.24 -16.16
N GLN A 234 -3.64 58.42 -17.20
CA GLN A 234 -4.32 58.61 -18.48
C GLN A 234 -5.84 58.50 -18.36
N HIS A 235 -6.35 57.61 -17.52
CA HIS A 235 -7.79 57.40 -17.35
C HIS A 235 -8.39 58.12 -16.13
N GLY A 236 -7.58 58.82 -15.33
CA GLY A 236 -8.02 59.58 -14.15
C GLY A 236 -8.67 58.75 -13.05
N ASN A 237 -8.57 57.42 -13.11
CA ASN A 237 -9.27 56.50 -12.21
C ASN A 237 -8.40 55.26 -11.91
N ASN A 238 -8.17 55.03 -10.61
CA ASN A 238 -7.38 53.90 -10.10
C ASN A 238 -7.92 52.53 -10.54
N LYS A 239 -9.19 52.43 -10.97
CA LYS A 239 -9.79 51.20 -11.48
C LYS A 239 -9.10 50.66 -12.74
N PHE A 240 -8.41 51.51 -13.52
CA PHE A 240 -7.71 51.10 -14.75
C PHE A 240 -6.28 50.58 -14.52
N GLY A 241 -5.68 50.79 -13.34
CA GLY A 241 -4.36 50.26 -12.98
C GLY A 241 -4.39 49.05 -12.04
N LEU A 242 -3.30 48.29 -11.98
CA LEU A 242 -3.08 47.20 -11.02
C LEU A 242 -3.04 47.74 -9.58
N SER A 243 -3.70 47.03 -8.66
CA SER A 243 -3.52 47.27 -7.23
C SER A 243 -2.14 46.80 -6.76
N ILE A 244 -1.67 47.27 -5.61
CA ILE A 244 -0.41 46.78 -5.02
C ILE A 244 -0.45 45.26 -4.77
N ASP A 245 -1.61 44.73 -4.37
CA ASP A 245 -1.77 43.28 -4.23
C ASP A 245 -1.66 42.56 -5.58
N ASP A 246 -2.19 43.12 -6.68
CA ASP A 246 -2.03 42.55 -8.01
C ASP A 246 -0.56 42.58 -8.46
N VAL A 247 0.17 43.68 -8.18
CA VAL A 247 1.61 43.80 -8.46
C VAL A 247 2.42 42.76 -7.66
N ILE A 248 2.08 42.53 -6.39
CA ILE A 248 2.71 41.47 -5.58
C ILE A 248 2.50 40.10 -6.23
N GLU A 249 1.30 39.81 -6.72
CA GLU A 249 1.00 38.52 -7.36
C GLU A 249 1.72 38.33 -8.71
N GLU A 250 2.00 39.40 -9.45
CA GLU A 250 2.89 39.35 -10.63
C GLU A 250 4.37 39.15 -10.25
N CYS A 251 4.83 39.80 -9.17
CA CYS A 251 6.19 39.61 -8.68
C CYS A 251 6.42 38.17 -8.19
N LYS A 252 5.45 37.60 -7.45
CA LYS A 252 5.46 36.18 -7.05
C LYS A 252 5.54 35.25 -8.27
N LEU A 253 4.86 35.60 -9.36
CA LEU A 253 4.94 34.86 -10.61
C LEU A 253 6.35 34.90 -11.22
N PHE A 254 7.04 36.04 -11.21
CA PHE A 254 8.43 36.12 -11.70
C PHE A 254 9.38 35.24 -10.88
N TYR A 255 9.26 35.25 -9.56
CA TYR A 255 10.06 34.38 -8.68
C TYR A 255 9.78 32.89 -8.88
N PHE A 256 8.54 32.52 -9.19
CA PHE A 256 8.16 31.12 -9.42
C PHE A 256 8.53 30.63 -10.83
N ALA A 257 8.18 31.38 -11.88
CA ALA A 257 8.29 30.93 -13.26
C ALA A 257 9.68 31.18 -13.88
N GLY A 258 10.41 32.20 -13.42
CA GLY A 258 11.61 32.71 -14.10
C GLY A 258 12.89 31.90 -13.90
N GLN A 259 12.97 31.09 -12.84
CA GLN A 259 14.18 30.33 -12.49
C GLN A 259 14.14 28.89 -13.01
N GLU A 260 13.23 28.07 -12.48
CA GLU A 260 13.27 26.61 -12.68
C GLU A 260 13.03 26.21 -14.14
N THR A 261 12.19 26.95 -14.88
CA THR A 261 11.85 26.61 -16.27
C THR A 261 13.05 26.75 -17.22
N THR A 262 13.78 27.86 -17.11
CA THR A 262 15.01 28.11 -17.89
C THR A 262 16.13 27.16 -17.50
N ALA A 263 16.32 26.91 -16.21
CA ALA A 263 17.33 25.96 -15.73
C ALA A 263 17.07 24.54 -16.25
N THR A 264 15.80 24.11 -16.25
CA THR A 264 15.40 22.80 -16.79
C THR A 264 15.73 22.65 -18.27
N LEU A 265 15.43 23.66 -19.09
CA LEU A 265 15.78 23.68 -20.51
C LEU A 265 17.29 23.53 -20.71
N LEU A 266 18.10 24.32 -19.99
CA LEU A 266 19.55 24.32 -20.13
C LEU A 266 20.16 22.98 -19.70
N VAL A 267 19.68 22.37 -18.62
CA VAL A 267 20.18 21.06 -18.17
C VAL A 267 19.90 19.97 -19.20
N TRP A 268 18.67 19.87 -19.71
CA TRP A 268 18.36 18.90 -20.77
C TRP A 268 19.14 19.17 -22.06
N THR A 269 19.38 20.44 -22.38
CA THR A 269 20.24 20.82 -23.51
C THR A 269 21.66 20.29 -23.32
N MET A 270 22.26 20.48 -22.15
CA MET A 270 23.61 19.99 -21.85
C MET A 270 23.68 18.46 -21.89
N ILE A 271 22.67 17.76 -21.38
CA ILE A 271 22.60 16.29 -21.43
C ILE A 271 22.53 15.80 -22.87
N LEU A 272 21.66 16.38 -23.71
CA LEU A 272 21.51 15.97 -25.10
C LEU A 272 22.75 16.30 -25.93
N LEU A 273 23.36 17.47 -25.75
CA LEU A 273 24.61 17.80 -26.44
C LEU A 273 25.77 16.89 -26.01
N ALA A 274 25.84 16.49 -24.73
CA ALA A 274 26.84 15.54 -24.26
C ALA A 274 26.67 14.13 -24.87
N GLN A 275 25.44 13.73 -25.18
CA GLN A 275 25.13 12.47 -25.87
C GLN A 275 25.32 12.55 -27.38
N HIS A 276 25.14 13.74 -27.97
CA HIS A 276 25.21 13.99 -29.42
C HIS A 276 26.34 14.97 -29.76
N LYS A 277 27.59 14.47 -29.69
CA LYS A 277 28.81 15.28 -29.90
C LYS A 277 28.84 16.06 -31.21
N ASN A 278 28.31 15.48 -32.29
CA ASN A 278 28.18 16.17 -33.58
C ASN A 278 27.40 17.49 -33.48
N TRP A 279 26.28 17.48 -32.76
CA TRP A 279 25.48 18.69 -32.52
C TRP A 279 26.14 19.65 -31.53
N GLN A 280 26.92 19.11 -30.59
CA GLN A 280 27.75 19.93 -29.70
C GLN A 280 28.82 20.68 -30.48
N ASP A 281 29.49 20.01 -31.42
CA ASP A 281 30.51 20.61 -32.28
C ASP A 281 29.89 21.67 -33.21
N HIS A 282 28.75 21.38 -33.85
CA HIS A 282 28.02 22.36 -34.67
C HIS A 282 27.58 23.60 -33.88
N ALA A 283 27.06 23.40 -32.66
CA ALA A 283 26.67 24.52 -31.79
C ALA A 283 27.89 25.34 -31.34
N ARG A 284 29.03 24.68 -31.07
CA ARG A 284 30.30 25.34 -30.75
C ARG A 284 30.82 26.14 -31.94
N ASP A 285 30.82 25.57 -33.14
CA ASP A 285 31.29 26.22 -34.36
C ASP A 285 30.44 27.45 -34.70
N GLU A 286 29.11 27.37 -34.53
CA GLU A 286 28.22 28.53 -34.66
C GLU A 286 28.56 29.61 -33.64
N ALA A 287 28.70 29.25 -32.36
CA ALA A 287 29.04 30.19 -31.31
C ALA A 287 30.39 30.89 -31.59
N LEU A 288 31.42 30.13 -32.00
CA LEU A 288 32.72 30.68 -32.35
C LEU A 288 32.68 31.55 -33.61
N LYS A 289 31.88 31.18 -34.61
CA LYS A 289 31.70 31.97 -35.84
C LYS A 289 31.01 33.31 -35.58
N VAL A 290 29.99 33.31 -34.72
CA VAL A 290 29.19 34.50 -34.41
C VAL A 290 29.94 35.41 -33.42
N PHE A 291 30.51 34.87 -32.35
CA PHE A 291 31.13 35.67 -31.29
C PHE A 291 32.65 35.84 -31.41
N GLY A 292 33.34 34.99 -32.18
CA GLY A 292 34.80 34.95 -32.24
C GLY A 292 35.44 34.48 -30.92
N GLU A 293 36.76 34.58 -30.82
CA GLU A 293 37.52 34.24 -29.60
C GLU A 293 37.62 35.40 -28.59
N LYS A 294 37.23 36.62 -28.98
CA LYS A 294 37.33 37.83 -28.14
C LYS A 294 35.98 38.17 -27.50
N LYS A 295 36.00 38.66 -26.26
CA LYS A 295 34.79 39.09 -25.54
C LYS A 295 33.98 40.10 -26.38
N PRO A 296 32.74 39.80 -26.78
CA PRO A 296 31.92 40.72 -27.56
C PRO A 296 31.57 41.97 -26.75
N ALA A 297 31.45 43.11 -27.44
CA ALA A 297 30.98 44.34 -26.81
C ALA A 297 29.49 44.19 -26.44
N ILE A 298 29.15 44.55 -25.19
CA ILE A 298 27.83 44.35 -24.57
C ILE A 298 26.67 44.93 -25.42
N ASN A 299 26.94 46.02 -26.15
CA ASN A 299 25.97 46.75 -26.97
C ASN A 299 25.57 46.06 -28.29
N VAL A 300 26.34 45.07 -28.76
CA VAL A 300 26.04 44.33 -30.01
C VAL A 300 25.54 42.91 -29.71
N LEU A 301 25.57 42.49 -28.43
CA LEU A 301 25.29 41.12 -28.01
C LEU A 301 23.89 40.65 -28.40
N SER A 302 22.88 41.53 -28.35
CA SER A 302 21.51 41.17 -28.74
C SER A 302 21.38 40.82 -30.22
N ASP A 303 22.07 41.55 -31.10
CA ASP A 303 22.00 41.34 -32.54
C ASP A 303 22.76 40.06 -32.92
N MET A 304 23.86 39.77 -32.22
CA MET A 304 24.62 38.54 -32.39
C MET A 304 23.84 37.30 -31.92
N LEU A 305 23.14 37.37 -30.78
CA LEU A 305 22.30 36.28 -30.29
C LEU A 305 21.21 35.88 -31.30
N SER A 306 20.70 36.84 -32.08
CA SER A 306 19.69 36.57 -33.11
C SER A 306 20.21 35.75 -34.31
N GLN A 307 21.54 35.62 -34.45
CA GLN A 307 22.20 34.89 -35.55
C GLN A 307 22.43 33.40 -35.23
N LEU A 308 22.16 32.96 -34.00
CA LEU A 308 22.41 31.60 -33.53
C LEU A 308 21.30 30.62 -33.96
N LYS A 309 21.27 30.25 -35.24
CA LYS A 309 20.23 29.39 -35.83
C LYS A 309 20.32 27.95 -35.36
N ILE A 310 21.53 27.39 -35.22
CA ILE A 310 21.77 26.01 -34.78
C ILE A 310 21.43 25.88 -33.31
N ILE A 311 21.92 26.78 -32.45
CA ILE A 311 21.60 26.76 -31.01
C ILE A 311 20.08 26.94 -30.80
N ASN A 312 19.43 27.82 -31.57
CA ASN A 312 17.98 27.97 -31.51
C ASN A 312 17.26 26.67 -31.92
N SER A 313 17.73 25.98 -32.96
CA SER A 313 17.18 24.69 -33.40
C SER A 313 17.35 23.60 -32.33
N VAL A 314 18.50 23.56 -31.67
CA VAL A 314 18.77 22.69 -30.51
C VAL A 314 17.79 22.98 -29.39
N PHE A 315 17.60 24.25 -29.00
CA PHE A 315 16.66 24.59 -27.94
C PHE A 315 15.21 24.20 -28.28
N LEU A 316 14.78 24.39 -29.52
CA LEU A 316 13.45 23.98 -29.95
C LEU A 316 13.26 22.46 -29.88
N GLU A 317 14.27 21.69 -30.27
CA GLU A 317 14.22 20.22 -30.18
C GLU A 317 14.27 19.73 -28.73
N VAL A 318 15.05 20.39 -27.86
CA VAL A 318 15.05 20.09 -26.42
C VAL A 318 13.69 20.42 -25.80
N LEU A 319 13.07 21.55 -26.15
CA LEU A 319 11.72 21.91 -25.70
C LEU A 319 10.65 20.95 -26.24
N ARG A 320 10.87 20.35 -27.41
CA ARG A 320 10.00 19.29 -27.94
C ARG A 320 10.08 18.04 -27.05
N LEU A 321 11.29 17.52 -26.82
CA LEU A 321 11.53 16.27 -26.09
C LEU A 321 11.30 16.40 -24.57
N TYR A 322 11.71 17.52 -23.97
CA TYR A 322 11.72 17.75 -22.53
C TYR A 322 11.11 19.12 -22.16
N PRO A 323 9.83 19.38 -22.48
CA PRO A 323 9.19 20.66 -22.18
C PRO A 323 9.09 20.87 -20.65
N PRO A 324 9.50 22.04 -20.10
CA PRO A 324 9.31 22.36 -18.69
C PRO A 324 7.84 22.34 -18.24
N VAL A 325 6.91 22.60 -19.16
CA VAL A 325 5.46 22.50 -18.93
C VAL A 325 4.90 21.37 -19.78
N VAL A 326 4.51 20.27 -19.12
CA VAL A 326 4.05 19.03 -19.77
C VAL A 326 2.57 19.02 -20.15
N ALA A 327 1.76 19.83 -19.45
CA ALA A 327 0.33 19.93 -19.71
C ALA A 327 -0.28 21.24 -19.22
N MET A 328 -1.35 21.68 -19.87
CA MET A 328 -2.11 22.87 -19.50
C MET A 328 -3.59 22.54 -19.33
N THR A 329 -4.20 22.98 -18.23
CA THR A 329 -5.63 22.75 -17.97
C THR A 329 -6.45 24.00 -18.28
N ARG A 330 -7.62 23.82 -18.90
CA ARG A 330 -8.66 24.82 -19.10
C ARG A 330 -9.99 24.29 -18.55
N MET A 331 -10.88 25.20 -18.18
CA MET A 331 -12.25 24.93 -17.82
C MET A 331 -13.15 25.50 -18.89
N ILE A 332 -14.16 24.74 -19.25
CA ILE A 332 -15.13 25.11 -20.26
C ILE A 332 -16.16 26.01 -19.59
N HIS A 333 -16.18 27.28 -19.94
CA HIS A 333 -17.03 28.27 -19.28
C HIS A 333 -18.47 28.24 -19.79
N LYS A 334 -18.63 27.98 -21.09
CA LYS A 334 -19.91 27.85 -21.79
C LYS A 334 -19.88 26.58 -22.65
N GLU A 335 -21.03 25.95 -22.81
CA GLU A 335 -21.17 24.83 -23.74
C GLU A 335 -20.66 25.25 -25.12
N THR A 336 -19.67 24.53 -25.62
CA THR A 336 -18.96 24.84 -26.87
C THR A 336 -18.65 23.56 -27.62
N LYS A 337 -18.31 23.69 -28.90
CA LYS A 337 -17.90 22.57 -29.75
C LYS A 337 -16.39 22.63 -29.96
N LEU A 338 -15.72 21.49 -29.95
CA LEU A 338 -14.32 21.36 -30.34
C LEU A 338 -14.19 20.19 -31.33
N GLY A 339 -13.84 20.49 -32.58
CA GLY A 339 -13.99 19.56 -33.70
C GLY A 339 -15.44 19.08 -33.84
N ASP A 340 -15.66 17.78 -33.65
CA ASP A 340 -16.99 17.16 -33.63
C ASP A 340 -17.54 16.86 -32.23
N ILE A 341 -16.81 17.25 -31.18
CA ILE A 341 -17.16 16.96 -29.79
C ILE A 341 -17.88 18.16 -29.19
N ASN A 342 -19.11 17.95 -28.70
CA ASN A 342 -19.81 18.94 -27.87
C ASN A 342 -19.31 18.83 -26.44
N LEU A 343 -18.85 19.94 -25.89
CA LEU A 343 -18.23 20.00 -24.58
C LEU A 343 -19.10 20.80 -23.60
N PRO A 344 -19.59 20.18 -22.52
CA PRO A 344 -20.47 20.85 -21.58
C PRO A 344 -19.70 21.84 -20.71
N ALA A 345 -20.36 22.95 -20.36
CA ALA A 345 -19.87 23.92 -19.40
C ALA A 345 -19.53 23.25 -18.05
N GLY A 346 -18.46 23.72 -17.40
CA GLY A 346 -17.94 23.19 -16.13
C GLY A 346 -16.94 22.03 -16.27
N SER A 347 -16.76 21.46 -17.47
CA SER A 347 -15.79 20.40 -17.73
C SER A 347 -14.35 20.92 -17.72
N LEU A 348 -13.39 20.05 -17.41
CA LEU A 348 -11.96 20.35 -17.51
C LEU A 348 -11.39 19.73 -18.79
N ILE A 349 -10.56 20.48 -19.49
CA ILE A 349 -9.80 20.01 -20.65
C ILE A 349 -8.31 20.21 -20.37
N GLN A 350 -7.50 19.20 -20.65
CA GLN A 350 -6.07 19.20 -20.42
C GLN A 350 -5.35 18.95 -21.75
N LEU A 351 -4.47 19.89 -22.08
CA LEU A 351 -3.66 19.89 -23.29
C LEU A 351 -2.31 19.30 -22.90
N HIS A 352 -1.97 18.12 -23.43
CA HIS A 352 -0.69 17.49 -23.14
C HIS A 352 0.32 17.85 -24.22
N THR A 353 1.14 18.87 -23.95
CA THR A 353 2.19 19.33 -24.85
C THR A 353 3.18 18.21 -25.13
N MET A 354 3.59 17.47 -24.09
CA MET A 354 4.49 16.33 -24.23
C MET A 354 3.91 15.23 -25.12
N LEU A 355 2.66 14.79 -24.92
CA LEU A 355 2.06 13.75 -25.77
C LEU A 355 1.99 14.16 -27.25
N SER A 356 1.69 15.44 -27.50
CA SER A 356 1.65 15.98 -28.87
C SER A 356 3.05 16.08 -29.50
N HIS A 357 4.09 16.29 -28.69
CA HIS A 357 5.48 16.33 -29.12
C HIS A 357 6.09 14.95 -29.40
N TYR A 358 5.48 13.89 -28.86
CA TYR A 358 5.89 12.49 -29.05
C TYR A 358 4.99 11.71 -30.03
N ASP A 359 4.06 12.37 -30.71
CA ASP A 359 3.18 11.73 -31.69
C ASP A 359 3.91 11.46 -33.03
N PRO A 360 4.13 10.19 -33.42
CA PRO A 360 4.80 9.86 -34.67
C PRO A 360 4.01 10.29 -35.90
N ASN A 361 2.68 10.48 -35.80
CA ASN A 361 1.88 11.00 -36.92
C ASN A 361 2.18 12.48 -37.21
N ILE A 362 2.70 13.22 -36.22
CA ILE A 362 3.04 14.64 -36.34
C ILE A 362 4.52 14.79 -36.70
N TRP A 363 5.39 14.05 -36.01
CA TRP A 363 6.84 14.26 -36.05
C TRP A 363 7.62 13.18 -36.84
N GLY A 364 6.96 12.11 -37.29
CA GLY A 364 7.60 10.99 -38.00
C GLY A 364 8.09 9.88 -37.07
N ASP A 365 8.62 8.80 -37.64
CA ASP A 365 9.02 7.60 -36.88
C ASP A 365 10.24 7.84 -35.96
N ASP A 366 11.07 8.84 -36.29
CA ASP A 366 12.23 9.29 -35.52
C ASP A 366 11.85 10.24 -34.36
N VAL A 367 10.56 10.31 -33.98
CA VAL A 367 10.04 11.25 -32.97
C VAL A 367 10.72 11.15 -31.60
N LYS A 368 11.24 9.98 -31.22
CA LYS A 368 11.95 9.79 -29.94
C LYS A 368 13.43 10.20 -30.03
N GLU A 369 13.96 10.45 -31.23
CA GLU A 369 15.36 10.82 -31.46
C GLU A 369 15.56 12.33 -31.34
N PHE A 370 16.75 12.73 -30.89
CA PHE A 370 17.17 14.13 -30.86
C PHE A 370 17.63 14.56 -32.24
N ASN A 371 16.79 15.33 -32.94
CA ASN A 371 17.05 15.79 -34.30
C ASN A 371 16.77 17.31 -34.45
N PRO A 372 17.76 18.18 -34.14
CA PRO A 372 17.66 19.62 -34.35
C PRO A 372 17.40 20.07 -35.80
N GLU A 373 17.70 19.25 -36.83
CA GLU A 373 17.45 19.63 -38.24
C GLU A 373 15.97 19.90 -38.53
N ARG A 374 15.06 19.34 -37.72
CA ARG A 374 13.61 19.62 -37.81
C ARG A 374 13.27 21.11 -37.77
N PHE A 375 14.12 21.91 -37.11
CA PHE A 375 13.94 23.35 -36.94
C PHE A 375 14.97 24.19 -37.71
N TYR A 376 15.93 23.55 -38.37
CA TYR A 376 16.91 24.21 -39.23
C TYR A 376 16.28 24.54 -40.59
N GLU A 377 16.64 25.68 -41.18
CA GLU A 377 15.92 26.35 -42.28
C GLU A 377 15.32 25.43 -43.37
N GLY A 378 13.99 25.53 -43.59
CA GLY A 378 13.38 25.16 -44.88
C GLY A 378 12.35 24.01 -44.90
N VAL A 379 12.13 23.26 -43.82
CA VAL A 379 11.15 22.16 -43.82
C VAL A 379 9.89 22.54 -43.03
N SER A 380 9.13 23.51 -43.53
CA SER A 380 7.69 23.55 -43.25
C SER A 380 7.03 22.41 -44.04
N LYS A 381 7.15 21.17 -43.56
CA LYS A 381 6.23 20.12 -44.00
C LYS A 381 4.85 20.53 -43.51
N LYS A 382 4.04 21.09 -44.41
CA LYS A 382 2.60 21.27 -44.23
C LYS A 382 2.05 19.95 -43.71
N VAL A 383 1.63 19.92 -42.45
CA VAL A 383 0.86 18.80 -41.88
C VAL A 383 -0.38 18.65 -42.75
N GLN A 384 -0.39 17.60 -43.57
CA GLN A 384 -1.44 17.31 -44.54
C GLN A 384 -2.56 16.61 -43.77
N ILE A 385 -3.57 17.38 -43.37
CA ILE A 385 -4.77 16.85 -42.70
C ILE A 385 -5.61 16.12 -43.76
N CYS A 386 -5.59 14.80 -43.72
CA CYS A 386 -6.45 13.95 -44.55
C CYS A 386 -7.91 14.11 -44.12
N ASN A 387 -8.69 14.82 -44.94
CA ASN A 387 -10.15 14.81 -44.89
C ASN A 387 -10.67 13.49 -45.49
N LEU A 388 -11.22 12.60 -44.67
CA LEU A 388 -12.13 11.56 -45.14
C LEU A 388 -13.58 12.02 -44.90
N ARG A 389 -14.25 12.49 -45.95
CA ARG A 389 -15.70 12.59 -46.03
C ARG A 389 -16.22 11.44 -46.89
N ALA A 390 -17.14 10.65 -46.35
CA ALA A 390 -18.12 9.90 -47.13
C ALA A 390 -19.48 10.00 -46.44
N ASN A 391 -20.47 10.42 -47.23
CA ASN A 391 -21.85 10.68 -46.84
C ASN A 391 -22.60 9.38 -46.50
N VAL A 392 -23.30 9.36 -45.36
CA VAL A 392 -24.72 8.96 -45.31
C VAL A 392 -25.43 9.92 -44.35
N SER A 393 -25.95 11.02 -44.92
CA SER A 393 -26.92 11.88 -44.26
C SER A 393 -28.31 11.34 -44.54
N MET A 394 -28.86 10.52 -43.64
CA MET A 394 -30.30 10.48 -43.32
C MET A 394 -30.52 9.55 -42.12
N ILE A 395 -30.35 10.04 -40.88
CA ILE A 395 -30.98 9.53 -39.62
C ILE A 395 -30.56 10.35 -38.37
N ILE A 396 -29.44 11.08 -38.39
CA ILE A 396 -28.84 11.62 -37.15
C ILE A 396 -29.20 13.11 -36.91
N ARG A 397 -30.48 13.40 -36.66
CA ARG A 397 -30.91 14.63 -35.94
C ARG A 397 -31.40 14.34 -34.51
N VAL A 398 -31.08 13.15 -34.00
CA VAL A 398 -31.46 12.67 -32.65
C VAL A 398 -30.24 12.30 -31.77
N CYS A 399 -29.00 12.24 -32.29
CA CYS A 399 -27.91 11.52 -31.61
C CYS A 399 -26.92 12.34 -30.75
N GLY A 400 -27.00 13.68 -30.70
CA GLY A 400 -26.10 14.50 -29.86
C GLY A 400 -26.41 14.45 -28.36
N GLY A 401 -27.70 14.57 -28.01
CA GLY A 401 -28.19 14.29 -26.66
C GLY A 401 -28.11 12.80 -26.31
N LEU A 402 -28.27 11.93 -27.32
CA LEU A 402 -28.13 10.49 -27.15
C LEU A 402 -26.69 10.08 -26.82
N GLY A 403 -25.64 10.75 -27.30
CA GLY A 403 -24.23 10.39 -27.02
C GLY A 403 -23.79 10.65 -25.57
N PHE A 404 -24.12 11.81 -25.00
CA PHE A 404 -23.89 12.11 -23.58
C PHE A 404 -24.76 11.23 -22.68
N LEU A 405 -26.04 11.06 -23.06
CA LEU A 405 -26.91 10.09 -22.41
C LEU A 405 -26.29 8.70 -22.53
N LEU A 406 -25.72 8.28 -23.66
CA LEU A 406 -25.12 6.96 -23.88
C LEU A 406 -23.83 6.75 -23.07
N VAL A 407 -23.02 7.78 -22.80
CA VAL A 407 -21.81 7.64 -21.96
C VAL A 407 -22.16 7.64 -20.48
N VAL A 408 -23.06 8.53 -20.05
CA VAL A 408 -23.62 8.48 -18.69
C VAL A 408 -24.37 7.18 -18.51
N LEU A 409 -25.16 6.75 -19.49
CA LEU A 409 -25.79 5.44 -19.53
C LEU A 409 -24.74 4.35 -19.65
N ALA A 410 -23.57 4.52 -20.27
CA ALA A 410 -22.54 3.47 -20.34
C ALA A 410 -21.79 3.31 -19.02
N TYR A 411 -21.57 4.39 -18.26
CA TYR A 411 -21.00 4.31 -16.91
C TYR A 411 -22.04 3.94 -15.87
N ALA A 412 -23.25 4.48 -15.96
CA ALA A 412 -24.39 4.02 -15.19
C ALA A 412 -24.70 2.56 -15.55
N TRP A 413 -24.54 2.14 -16.80
CA TRP A 413 -24.64 0.74 -17.23
C TRP A 413 -23.45 -0.06 -16.75
N ARG A 414 -22.21 0.42 -16.76
CA ARG A 414 -21.07 -0.32 -16.20
C ARG A 414 -21.19 -0.47 -14.70
N PHE A 415 -21.65 0.56 -14.00
CA PHE A 415 -21.92 0.54 -12.57
C PHE A 415 -23.14 -0.33 -12.26
N TYR A 416 -24.24 -0.19 -12.98
CA TYR A 416 -25.42 -1.05 -12.89
C TYR A 416 -25.10 -2.48 -13.29
N ASN A 417 -24.21 -2.69 -14.25
CA ASN A 417 -23.74 -4.01 -14.63
C ASN A 417 -22.90 -4.58 -13.50
N TRP A 418 -21.92 -3.85 -12.99
CA TRP A 418 -21.08 -4.30 -11.87
C TRP A 418 -21.85 -4.54 -10.56
N VAL A 419 -22.79 -3.65 -10.20
CA VAL A 419 -23.54 -3.71 -8.94
C VAL A 419 -24.83 -4.50 -9.07
N TRP A 420 -25.42 -4.68 -10.25
CA TRP A 420 -26.73 -5.35 -10.38
C TRP A 420 -26.74 -6.49 -11.41
N LEU A 421 -26.44 -6.23 -12.69
CA LEU A 421 -26.58 -7.27 -13.73
C LEU A 421 -25.56 -8.40 -13.59
N THR A 422 -24.28 -8.09 -13.40
CA THR A 422 -23.23 -9.08 -13.16
C THR A 422 -23.54 -9.92 -11.92
N PRO A 423 -23.88 -9.34 -10.75
CA PRO A 423 -24.37 -10.11 -9.62
C PRO A 423 -25.60 -10.96 -9.94
N LYS A 424 -26.62 -10.44 -10.62
CA LYS A 424 -27.84 -11.19 -10.95
C LYS A 424 -27.61 -12.31 -11.98
N ASN A 425 -26.77 -12.06 -12.98
CA ASN A 425 -26.36 -13.05 -13.97
C ASN A 425 -25.50 -14.13 -13.31
N THR A 426 -24.60 -13.75 -12.40
CA THR A 426 -23.81 -14.70 -11.61
C THR A 426 -24.72 -15.49 -10.68
N GLU A 427 -25.70 -14.86 -10.04
CA GLU A 427 -26.71 -15.53 -9.21
C GLU A 427 -27.46 -16.59 -10.01
N LYS A 428 -27.96 -16.21 -11.20
CA LYS A 428 -28.63 -17.14 -12.12
C LYS A 428 -27.68 -18.27 -12.53
N PHE A 429 -26.46 -17.95 -12.94
CA PHE A 429 -25.46 -18.93 -13.37
C PHE A 429 -25.12 -19.93 -12.26
N LEU A 430 -25.00 -19.49 -11.00
CA LEU A 430 -24.79 -20.39 -9.87
C LEU A 430 -26.02 -21.26 -9.61
N ARG A 431 -27.24 -20.69 -9.70
CA ARG A 431 -28.51 -21.43 -9.52
C ARG A 431 -28.78 -22.45 -10.62
N ASP A 432 -28.45 -22.14 -11.87
CA ASP A 432 -28.59 -23.04 -13.01
C ASP A 432 -27.67 -24.28 -12.87
N GLN A 433 -26.58 -24.14 -12.13
CA GLN A 433 -25.69 -25.25 -11.74
C GLN A 433 -26.16 -26.01 -10.49
N GLY A 434 -27.33 -25.67 -9.95
CA GLY A 434 -27.93 -26.32 -8.79
C GLY A 434 -27.51 -25.76 -7.43
N LEU A 435 -26.70 -24.69 -7.37
CA LEU A 435 -26.34 -24.05 -6.11
C LEU A 435 -27.49 -23.19 -5.58
N LYS A 436 -27.79 -23.34 -4.30
CA LYS A 436 -28.74 -22.49 -3.58
C LYS A 436 -28.00 -21.43 -2.78
N GLY A 437 -28.65 -20.32 -2.48
CA GLY A 437 -28.02 -19.22 -1.76
C GLY A 437 -28.95 -18.04 -1.57
N THR A 438 -28.45 -17.04 -0.86
CA THR A 438 -29.17 -15.79 -0.63
C THR A 438 -29.35 -15.02 -1.94
N SER A 439 -30.49 -14.32 -2.05
CA SER A 439 -30.71 -13.42 -3.18
C SER A 439 -29.83 -12.18 -3.04
N TYR A 440 -29.24 -11.74 -4.14
CA TYR A 440 -28.37 -10.55 -4.12
C TYR A 440 -29.12 -9.31 -3.63
N LYS A 441 -28.54 -8.61 -2.65
CA LYS A 441 -28.97 -7.31 -2.12
C LYS A 441 -28.03 -6.21 -2.61
N PHE A 442 -28.61 -5.09 -3.06
CA PHE A 442 -27.86 -4.00 -3.71
C PHE A 442 -26.66 -3.51 -2.89
N LEU A 443 -25.51 -3.36 -3.59
CA LEU A 443 -24.22 -2.82 -3.14
C LEU A 443 -23.48 -3.63 -2.07
N PHE A 444 -24.14 -3.95 -0.96
CA PHE A 444 -23.52 -4.58 0.20
C PHE A 444 -23.76 -6.09 0.29
N GLY A 445 -24.69 -6.64 -0.50
CA GLY A 445 -25.05 -8.05 -0.38
C GLY A 445 -25.53 -8.36 1.04
N ASP A 446 -24.97 -9.39 1.65
CA ASP A 446 -25.31 -9.83 3.00
C ASP A 446 -24.41 -9.21 4.09
N VAL A 447 -23.43 -8.37 3.72
CA VAL A 447 -22.40 -7.85 4.65
C VAL A 447 -23.01 -7.18 5.88
N ILE A 448 -24.01 -6.32 5.71
CA ILE A 448 -24.64 -5.60 6.83
C ILE A 448 -25.33 -6.58 7.79
N GLU A 449 -26.00 -7.59 7.25
CA GLU A 449 -26.68 -8.61 8.03
C GLU A 449 -25.69 -9.53 8.74
N ILE A 450 -24.63 -9.96 8.04
CA ILE A 450 -23.54 -10.74 8.64
C ILE A 450 -22.94 -9.98 9.83
N VAL A 451 -22.62 -8.68 9.66
CA VAL A 451 -22.08 -7.85 10.74
C VAL A 451 -23.06 -7.74 11.90
N LYS A 452 -24.35 -7.54 11.62
CA LYS A 452 -25.40 -7.47 12.65
C LYS A 452 -25.48 -8.78 13.44
N VAL A 453 -25.60 -9.92 12.77
CA VAL A 453 -25.74 -11.23 13.41
C VAL A 453 -24.48 -11.60 14.20
N ILE A 454 -23.27 -11.34 13.67
CA ILE A 454 -22.01 -11.53 14.41
C ILE A 454 -21.99 -10.67 15.68
N THR A 455 -22.44 -9.41 15.58
CA THR A 455 -22.50 -8.49 16.72
C THR A 455 -23.48 -9.00 17.78
N GLU A 456 -24.68 -9.41 17.38
CA GLU A 456 -25.70 -9.98 18.27
C GLU A 456 -25.24 -11.28 18.94
N ALA A 457 -24.63 -12.20 18.17
CA ALA A 457 -24.08 -13.45 18.70
C ALA A 457 -22.97 -13.18 19.75
N SER A 458 -22.21 -12.10 19.60
CA SER A 458 -21.15 -11.72 20.53
C SER A 458 -21.66 -11.09 21.85
N LEU A 459 -22.95 -10.77 21.99
CA LEU A 459 -23.49 -10.06 23.17
C LEU A 459 -23.69 -10.95 24.40
N LYS A 460 -24.01 -12.24 24.21
CA LYS A 460 -24.30 -13.17 25.31
C LYS A 460 -23.43 -14.41 25.20
N PRO A 461 -22.99 -15.06 26.29
CA PRO A 461 -22.37 -16.38 26.25
C PRO A 461 -23.42 -17.47 25.92
N ILE A 462 -22.95 -18.70 25.68
CA ILE A 462 -23.77 -19.91 25.49
C ILE A 462 -23.43 -20.93 26.59
N ASN A 463 -24.25 -21.98 26.75
CA ASN A 463 -23.89 -23.08 27.65
C ASN A 463 -22.81 -23.96 27.01
N LEU A 464 -22.07 -24.69 27.84
CA LEU A 464 -21.03 -25.61 27.40
C LEU A 464 -21.53 -26.77 26.54
N ALA A 465 -22.80 -27.18 26.72
CA ALA A 465 -23.42 -28.26 25.95
C ALA A 465 -24.09 -27.76 24.67
N ASP A 466 -24.17 -26.44 24.46
CA ASP A 466 -24.83 -25.88 23.28
C ASP A 466 -23.94 -26.05 22.04
N ASP A 467 -24.58 -26.15 20.88
CA ASP A 467 -23.86 -26.13 19.60
C ASP A 467 -23.15 -24.78 19.41
N ILE A 468 -21.84 -24.82 19.17
CA ILE A 468 -21.03 -23.61 18.99
C ILE A 468 -21.14 -23.04 17.56
N LEU A 469 -21.55 -23.83 16.57
CA LEU A 469 -21.61 -23.40 15.17
C LEU A 469 -22.50 -22.16 14.94
N PRO A 470 -23.72 -22.06 15.50
CA PRO A 470 -24.57 -20.88 15.36
C PRO A 470 -23.97 -19.62 16.00
N ARG A 471 -23.08 -19.77 16.99
CA ARG A 471 -22.35 -18.64 17.56
C ARG A 471 -21.20 -18.22 16.66
N VAL A 472 -20.32 -19.16 16.32
CA VAL A 472 -19.04 -18.87 15.67
C VAL A 472 -19.18 -18.56 14.19
N LEU A 473 -20.01 -19.33 13.49
CA LEU A 473 -20.27 -19.21 12.05
C LEU A 473 -21.69 -18.71 11.80
N SER A 474 -22.23 -17.83 12.65
CA SER A 474 -23.66 -17.51 12.77
C SER A 474 -24.42 -17.41 11.44
N PHE A 475 -24.03 -16.48 10.57
CA PHE A 475 -24.69 -16.27 9.28
C PHE A 475 -24.43 -17.41 8.29
N VAL A 476 -23.22 -17.97 8.29
CA VAL A 476 -22.82 -19.08 7.40
C VAL A 476 -23.57 -20.36 7.78
N HIS A 477 -23.64 -20.69 9.07
CA HIS A 477 -24.39 -21.82 9.60
C HIS A 477 -25.86 -21.73 9.20
N SER A 478 -26.51 -20.57 9.43
CA SER A 478 -27.89 -20.32 8.99
C SER A 478 -28.06 -20.47 7.47
N SER A 479 -27.08 -20.00 6.70
CA SER A 479 -27.11 -20.11 5.23
C SER A 479 -27.00 -21.56 4.77
N VAL A 480 -26.10 -22.35 5.37
CA VAL A 480 -25.87 -23.77 5.04
C VAL A 480 -27.04 -24.64 5.48
N THR A 481 -27.66 -24.38 6.64
CA THR A 481 -28.84 -25.12 7.08
C THR A 481 -30.06 -24.84 6.20
N THR A 482 -30.22 -23.60 5.73
CA THR A 482 -31.36 -23.20 4.91
C THR A 482 -31.21 -23.60 3.44
N HIS A 483 -30.01 -23.42 2.87
CA HIS A 483 -29.78 -23.58 1.44
C HIS A 483 -29.07 -24.90 1.09
N GLY A 484 -28.54 -25.62 2.08
CA GLY A 484 -27.80 -26.85 1.89
C GLY A 484 -26.28 -26.68 1.99
N LYS A 485 -25.59 -27.82 2.00
CA LYS A 485 -24.14 -27.96 2.25
C LYS A 485 -23.24 -27.15 1.31
N ASN A 486 -23.61 -27.07 0.03
CA ASN A 486 -22.95 -26.23 -0.95
C ASN A 486 -23.88 -25.07 -1.31
N CYS A 487 -23.55 -23.88 -0.81
CA CYS A 487 -24.38 -22.69 -0.99
C CYS A 487 -23.53 -21.45 -1.23
N PHE A 488 -24.16 -20.33 -1.57
CA PHE A 488 -23.45 -19.05 -1.70
C PHE A 488 -24.15 -17.91 -0.96
N ILE A 489 -23.35 -16.94 -0.54
CA ILE A 489 -23.77 -15.67 0.06
C ILE A 489 -23.09 -14.49 -0.65
N TRP A 490 -23.48 -13.26 -0.35
CA TRP A 490 -22.94 -12.07 -1.02
C TRP A 490 -22.06 -11.21 -0.12
N ALA A 491 -20.81 -10.98 -0.56
CA ALA A 491 -19.91 -9.98 0.02
C ALA A 491 -19.75 -8.80 -0.95
N GLY A 492 -20.58 -7.78 -0.75
CA GLY A 492 -20.76 -6.74 -1.76
C GLY A 492 -21.27 -7.36 -3.08
N PRO A 493 -20.76 -6.95 -4.26
CA PRO A 493 -21.17 -7.52 -5.55
C PRO A 493 -20.48 -8.85 -5.91
N LYS A 494 -19.69 -9.44 -5.00
CA LYS A 494 -19.00 -10.72 -5.25
C LYS A 494 -19.69 -11.85 -4.45
N PRO A 495 -20.01 -12.98 -5.09
CA PRO A 495 -20.49 -14.15 -4.37
C PRO A 495 -19.32 -14.82 -3.62
N ILE A 496 -19.61 -15.31 -2.42
CA ILE A 496 -18.76 -16.23 -1.67
C ILE A 496 -19.46 -17.59 -1.71
N LEU A 497 -18.80 -18.57 -2.30
CA LEU A 497 -19.25 -19.96 -2.33
C LEU A 497 -18.74 -20.68 -1.08
N HIS A 498 -19.64 -21.31 -0.35
CA HIS A 498 -19.32 -22.22 0.74
C HIS A 498 -19.35 -23.64 0.20
N ILE A 499 -18.20 -24.30 0.23
CA ILE A 499 -18.05 -25.68 -0.22
C ILE A 499 -17.73 -26.53 1.00
N THR A 500 -18.56 -27.55 1.22
CA THR A 500 -18.37 -28.53 2.31
C THR A 500 -18.25 -29.95 1.78
N ASP A 501 -18.41 -30.16 0.47
CA ASP A 501 -18.22 -31.47 -0.15
C ASP A 501 -16.75 -31.94 -0.05
N PRO A 502 -16.49 -33.14 0.52
CA PRO A 502 -15.14 -33.67 0.71
C PRO A 502 -14.30 -33.80 -0.57
N THR A 503 -14.93 -34.20 -1.68
CA THR A 503 -14.22 -34.44 -2.94
C THR A 503 -13.80 -33.14 -3.59
N MET A 504 -14.68 -32.13 -3.56
CA MET A 504 -14.36 -30.77 -4.02
C MET A 504 -13.29 -30.12 -3.14
N ILE A 505 -13.35 -30.30 -1.81
CA ILE A 505 -12.29 -29.82 -0.90
C ILE A 505 -10.94 -30.42 -1.28
N GLN A 506 -10.88 -31.74 -1.51
CA GLN A 506 -9.66 -32.44 -1.90
C GLN A 506 -9.09 -31.93 -3.23
N GLU A 507 -9.95 -31.80 -4.25
CA GLU A 507 -9.58 -31.27 -5.56
C GLU A 507 -9.01 -29.85 -5.44
N MET A 508 -9.68 -28.98 -4.69
CA MET A 508 -9.27 -27.58 -4.52
C MET A 508 -7.95 -27.45 -3.75
N LEU A 509 -7.71 -28.29 -2.74
CA LEU A 509 -6.45 -28.30 -1.99
C LEU A 509 -5.30 -28.92 -2.81
N GLY A 510 -5.61 -29.83 -3.73
CA GLY A 510 -4.64 -30.41 -4.67
C GLY A 510 -4.24 -29.43 -5.78
N ASN A 511 -5.20 -28.75 -6.40
CA ASN A 511 -4.99 -27.80 -7.49
C ASN A 511 -4.73 -26.37 -6.99
N TYR A 512 -3.65 -26.18 -6.21
CA TYR A 512 -3.34 -24.90 -5.56
C TYR A 512 -2.92 -23.77 -6.53
N GLU A 513 -2.68 -24.06 -7.81
CA GLU A 513 -2.31 -23.07 -8.83
C GLU A 513 -3.55 -22.34 -9.38
N ASP A 514 -4.65 -23.08 -9.59
CA ASP A 514 -5.91 -22.49 -10.05
C ASP A 514 -6.73 -21.89 -8.89
N PHE A 515 -6.53 -22.44 -7.69
CA PHE A 515 -7.14 -21.96 -6.45
C PHE A 515 -6.10 -21.26 -5.57
N GLU A 516 -5.77 -20.02 -5.96
CA GLU A 516 -4.85 -19.17 -5.20
C GLU A 516 -5.51 -18.58 -3.95
N LYS A 517 -4.72 -18.03 -3.00
CA LYS A 517 -5.29 -17.22 -1.93
C LYS A 517 -5.87 -15.92 -2.50
N VAL A 518 -6.84 -15.36 -1.78
CA VAL A 518 -7.60 -14.18 -2.18
C VAL A 518 -6.69 -12.96 -2.44
N LYS A 519 -6.31 -12.74 -3.71
CA LYS A 519 -5.62 -11.53 -4.19
C LYS A 519 -6.64 -10.39 -4.31
N GLY A 520 -6.32 -9.21 -3.77
CA GLY A 520 -7.16 -8.00 -3.92
C GLY A 520 -8.33 -7.84 -2.94
N ALA A 521 -8.37 -8.60 -1.83
CA ALA A 521 -9.17 -8.21 -0.65
C ALA A 521 -8.52 -7.00 0.06
N ASN A 522 -8.90 -6.74 1.32
CA ASN A 522 -8.37 -5.62 2.10
C ASN A 522 -6.81 -5.57 2.04
N PRO A 523 -6.22 -4.56 1.36
CA PRO A 523 -4.77 -4.44 1.21
C PRO A 523 -4.07 -4.23 2.55
N LEU A 524 -4.78 -3.74 3.57
CA LEU A 524 -4.24 -3.53 4.91
C LEU A 524 -3.81 -4.85 5.57
N ILE A 525 -4.45 -5.98 5.26
CA ILE A 525 -4.07 -7.29 5.81
C ILE A 525 -2.61 -7.64 5.47
N ALA A 526 -2.07 -7.14 4.34
CA ALA A 526 -0.67 -7.34 3.98
C ALA A 526 0.32 -6.68 4.95
N LEU A 527 -0.13 -5.72 5.77
CA LEU A 527 0.71 -5.03 6.75
C LEU A 527 0.98 -5.88 8.01
N LEU A 528 0.16 -6.89 8.29
CA LEU A 528 0.37 -7.82 9.42
C LEU A 528 1.58 -8.71 9.15
N ALA A 529 1.55 -9.40 8.02
CA ALA A 529 2.68 -10.11 7.44
C ALA A 529 2.35 -10.40 5.97
N LYS A 530 3.28 -10.11 5.05
CA LYS A 530 3.19 -10.62 3.68
C LYS A 530 3.56 -12.10 3.68
N GLY A 531 4.82 -12.40 4.02
CA GLY A 531 5.43 -13.73 4.21
C GLY A 531 4.93 -14.88 3.32
N LEU A 532 5.26 -16.11 3.68
CA LEU A 532 4.79 -17.32 3.01
C LEU A 532 3.25 -17.44 3.02
N ALA A 533 2.60 -16.77 3.98
CA ALA A 533 1.15 -16.77 4.16
C ALA A 533 0.37 -16.04 3.04
N ARG A 534 0.98 -15.17 2.22
CA ARG A 534 0.28 -14.44 1.14
C ARG A 534 0.87 -14.64 -0.26
N LEU A 535 2.07 -15.19 -0.36
CA LEU A 535 2.73 -15.40 -1.66
C LEU A 535 2.03 -16.48 -2.49
N GLU A 536 2.12 -16.34 -3.81
CA GLU A 536 1.55 -17.24 -4.82
C GLU A 536 2.57 -17.54 -5.93
N GLY A 537 2.30 -18.56 -6.75
CA GLY A 537 3.15 -18.98 -7.86
C GLY A 537 4.61 -19.25 -7.46
N ASP A 538 5.54 -18.90 -8.35
CA ASP A 538 6.98 -19.14 -8.19
C ASP A 538 7.56 -18.51 -6.92
N GLN A 539 7.03 -17.36 -6.50
CA GLN A 539 7.46 -16.71 -5.25
C GLN A 539 7.16 -17.58 -4.04
N TRP A 540 5.96 -18.18 -3.99
CA TRP A 540 5.62 -19.10 -2.91
C TRP A 540 6.49 -20.35 -2.93
N VAL A 541 6.69 -20.96 -4.11
CA VAL A 541 7.50 -22.18 -4.26
C VAL A 541 8.92 -21.93 -3.74
N LYS A 542 9.52 -20.81 -4.13
CA LYS A 542 10.85 -20.37 -3.69
C LYS A 542 10.91 -20.20 -2.17
N HIS A 543 10.01 -19.41 -1.59
CA HIS A 543 9.99 -19.18 -0.14
C HIS A 543 9.75 -20.48 0.63
N ARG A 544 8.82 -21.33 0.17
CA ARG A 544 8.53 -22.62 0.82
C ARG A 544 9.74 -23.54 0.82
N LYS A 545 10.47 -23.63 -0.30
CA LYS A 545 11.69 -24.43 -0.42
C LYS A 545 12.76 -24.01 0.59
N ILE A 546 13.01 -22.71 0.72
CA ILE A 546 14.07 -22.17 1.59
C ILE A 546 13.69 -22.29 3.08
N ILE A 547 12.40 -22.15 3.44
CA ILE A 547 11.95 -22.15 4.84
C ILE A 547 11.68 -23.57 5.37
N ASN A 548 11.22 -24.51 4.54
CA ASN A 548 10.85 -25.87 4.94
C ASN A 548 11.88 -26.59 5.83
N PRO A 549 13.21 -26.53 5.54
CA PRO A 549 14.22 -27.20 6.37
C PRO A 549 14.17 -26.82 7.86
N ALA A 550 13.80 -25.58 8.17
CA ALA A 550 13.71 -25.07 9.55
C ALA A 550 12.61 -25.76 10.38
N PHE A 551 11.62 -26.37 9.72
CA PHE A 551 10.47 -27.03 10.35
C PHE A 551 10.52 -28.57 10.25
N HIS A 552 11.66 -29.14 9.80
CA HIS A 552 11.89 -30.58 9.85
C HIS A 552 12.09 -31.05 11.30
N VAL A 553 11.59 -32.24 11.63
CA VAL A 553 11.62 -32.79 12.99
C VAL A 553 13.04 -32.85 13.56
N GLU A 554 14.03 -33.16 12.73
CA GLU A 554 15.46 -33.18 13.12
C GLU A 554 15.94 -31.81 13.64
N LYS A 555 15.49 -30.72 13.01
CA LYS A 555 15.83 -29.35 13.43
C LYS A 555 15.02 -28.91 14.64
N LEU A 556 13.75 -29.30 14.71
CA LEU A 556 12.88 -29.03 15.87
C LEU A 556 13.40 -29.66 17.16
N LYS A 557 14.17 -30.76 17.09
CA LYS A 557 14.82 -31.38 18.26
C LYS A 557 15.69 -30.40 19.04
N HIS A 558 16.37 -29.48 18.36
CA HIS A 558 17.22 -28.49 19.01
C HIS A 558 16.43 -27.40 19.74
N MET A 559 15.12 -27.27 19.47
CA MET A 559 14.23 -26.27 20.07
C MET A 559 13.54 -26.76 21.35
N ILE A 560 13.56 -28.08 21.62
CA ILE A 560 12.94 -28.69 22.80
C ILE A 560 13.40 -28.06 24.13
N PRO A 561 14.70 -27.76 24.35
CA PRO A 561 15.13 -27.11 25.59
C PRO A 561 14.48 -25.74 25.79
N ALA A 562 14.32 -24.96 24.72
CA ALA A 562 13.67 -23.66 24.78
C ALA A 562 12.18 -23.78 25.10
N PHE A 563 11.46 -24.76 24.52
CA PHE A 563 10.08 -25.05 24.90
C PHE A 563 9.96 -25.40 26.39
N TYR A 564 10.82 -26.29 26.88
CA TYR A 564 10.83 -26.67 28.28
C TYR A 564 11.04 -25.45 29.19
N MET A 565 12.01 -24.58 28.88
CA MET A 565 12.28 -23.39 29.69
C MET A 565 11.07 -22.45 29.78
N SER A 566 10.41 -22.16 28.66
CA SER A 566 9.22 -21.30 28.65
C SER A 566 8.05 -21.91 29.43
N CYS A 567 7.84 -23.23 29.33
CA CYS A 567 6.87 -23.93 30.16
C CYS A 567 7.23 -23.86 31.64
N ASP A 568 8.47 -24.18 32.00
CA ASP A 568 8.97 -24.22 33.38
C ASP A 568 8.80 -22.87 34.08
N GLU A 569 9.07 -21.76 33.37
CA GLU A 569 8.84 -20.41 33.89
C GLU A 569 7.35 -20.10 34.15
N MET A 570 6.45 -20.57 33.28
CA MET A 570 5.00 -20.44 33.51
C MET A 570 4.55 -21.29 34.70
N ILE A 571 4.99 -22.54 34.76
CA ILE A 571 4.65 -23.49 35.83
C ILE A 571 5.14 -22.95 37.18
N LYS A 572 6.38 -22.46 37.29
CA LYS A 572 6.91 -21.86 38.51
C LYS A 572 6.07 -20.67 39.00
N LYS A 573 5.64 -19.79 38.08
CA LYS A 573 4.75 -18.67 38.44
C LYS A 573 3.41 -19.16 38.99
N TRP A 574 2.84 -20.21 38.41
CA TRP A 574 1.61 -20.83 38.92
C TRP A 574 1.85 -21.48 40.30
N GLU A 575 2.96 -22.18 40.48
CA GLU A 575 3.33 -22.79 41.77
C GLU A 575 3.56 -21.74 42.86
N ASP A 576 4.19 -20.61 42.53
CA ASP A 576 4.42 -19.49 43.44
C ASP A 576 3.10 -18.86 43.88
N THR A 577 2.14 -18.72 42.96
CA THR A 577 0.79 -18.22 43.27
C THR A 577 0.02 -19.18 44.18
N LEU A 578 0.30 -20.49 44.08
CA LEU A 578 -0.30 -21.56 44.89
C LEU A 578 0.51 -21.90 46.16
N LYS A 579 1.53 -21.12 46.54
CA LYS A 579 2.26 -21.34 47.80
C LYS A 579 1.44 -20.98 49.03
N GLU A 580 0.53 -20.01 48.90
CA GLU A 580 -0.32 -19.52 49.99
C GLU A 580 -1.65 -20.27 50.10
N GLU A 581 -2.17 -20.79 48.98
CA GLU A 581 -3.44 -21.54 48.91
C GLU A 581 -3.30 -22.82 48.08
N SER A 582 -3.92 -23.92 48.51
CA SER A 582 -3.87 -25.21 47.78
C SER A 582 -4.61 -25.23 46.43
N LEU A 583 -5.38 -24.17 46.16
CA LEU A 583 -6.29 -24.03 45.03
C LEU A 583 -6.40 -22.55 44.67
N CYS A 584 -6.40 -22.23 43.37
CA CYS A 584 -6.47 -20.86 42.88
C CYS A 584 -7.38 -20.80 41.64
N GLU A 585 -8.29 -19.83 41.59
CA GLU A 585 -9.01 -19.49 40.37
C GLU A 585 -8.18 -18.51 39.54
N MET A 586 -7.93 -18.83 38.27
CA MET A 586 -7.22 -17.93 37.35
C MET A 586 -7.71 -18.04 35.91
N ASP A 587 -7.63 -16.94 35.17
CA ASP A 587 -7.76 -16.95 33.72
C ASP A 587 -6.46 -17.48 33.09
N VAL A 588 -6.49 -18.69 32.53
CA VAL A 588 -5.27 -19.29 31.93
C VAL A 588 -4.94 -18.70 30.55
N TRP A 589 -5.86 -18.00 29.90
CA TRP A 589 -5.69 -17.53 28.53
C TRP A 589 -4.48 -16.59 28.34
N PRO A 590 -4.31 -15.50 29.13
CA PRO A 590 -3.15 -14.62 29.03
C PRO A 590 -1.81 -15.31 29.33
N HIS A 591 -1.82 -16.31 30.21
CA HIS A 591 -0.62 -17.08 30.56
C HIS A 591 -0.15 -17.94 29.37
N LEU A 592 -1.08 -18.64 28.70
CA LEU A 592 -0.80 -19.42 27.50
C LEU A 592 -0.35 -18.54 26.34
N GLN A 593 -0.96 -17.37 26.14
CA GLN A 593 -0.50 -16.40 25.13
C GLN A 593 0.91 -15.88 25.41
N THR A 594 1.25 -15.63 26.68
CA THR A 594 2.59 -15.17 27.06
C THR A 594 3.63 -16.27 26.89
N MET A 595 3.28 -17.51 27.26
CA MET A 595 4.17 -18.67 27.16
C MET A 595 4.49 -19.02 25.71
N THR A 596 3.48 -19.07 24.83
CA THR A 596 3.69 -19.32 23.39
C THR A 596 4.46 -18.19 22.71
N SER A 597 4.26 -16.93 23.12
CA SER A 597 5.11 -15.80 22.69
C SER A 597 6.57 -15.97 23.10
N ASP A 598 6.83 -16.43 24.33
CA ASP A 598 8.19 -16.67 24.80
C ASP A 598 8.86 -17.82 24.04
N MET A 599 8.11 -18.91 23.82
CA MET A 599 8.59 -20.05 23.04
C MET A 599 9.03 -19.65 21.65
N ILE A 600 8.15 -18.99 20.87
CA ILE A 600 8.52 -18.56 19.52
C ILE A 600 9.66 -17.54 19.53
N SER A 601 9.76 -16.68 20.55
CA SER A 601 10.88 -15.75 20.68
C SER A 601 12.22 -16.49 20.86
N ARG A 602 12.25 -17.49 21.74
CA ARG A 602 13.46 -18.28 22.01
C ARG A 602 13.83 -19.17 20.84
N THR A 603 12.86 -19.87 20.26
CA THR A 603 13.12 -20.87 19.22
C THR A 603 13.30 -20.25 17.84
N ALA A 604 12.68 -19.11 17.56
CA ALA A 604 12.82 -18.47 16.25
C ALA A 604 13.96 -17.45 16.21
N PHE A 605 14.22 -16.73 17.32
CA PHE A 605 15.11 -15.57 17.31
C PHE A 605 16.24 -15.64 18.35
N GLY A 606 16.32 -16.72 19.14
CA GLY A 606 17.31 -16.87 20.20
C GLY A 606 17.19 -15.79 21.29
N SER A 607 16.03 -15.14 21.40
CA SER A 607 15.78 -14.03 22.31
C SER A 607 14.72 -14.37 23.36
N SER A 608 14.64 -13.58 24.43
CA SER A 608 13.58 -13.74 25.44
C SER A 608 12.29 -13.05 25.01
N PHE A 609 11.15 -13.45 25.60
CA PHE A 609 9.87 -12.73 25.45
C PHE A 609 10.00 -11.22 25.66
N MET A 610 10.84 -10.78 26.59
CA MET A 610 11.00 -9.36 26.91
C MET A 610 11.52 -8.55 25.70
N GLU A 611 12.33 -9.15 24.84
CA GLU A 611 12.83 -8.53 23.61
C GLU A 611 11.74 -8.49 22.52
N GLY A 612 10.87 -9.50 22.46
CA GLY A 612 9.76 -9.60 21.49
C GLY A 612 8.44 -8.94 21.94
N LYS A 613 8.26 -8.62 23.22
CA LYS A 613 6.99 -8.18 23.83
C LYS A 613 6.35 -7.03 23.06
N ARG A 614 7.16 -6.03 22.69
CA ARG A 614 6.69 -4.86 21.95
C ARG A 614 6.16 -5.24 20.56
N ILE A 615 6.80 -6.19 19.88
CA ILE A 615 6.36 -6.68 18.57
C ILE A 615 4.99 -7.35 18.68
N PHE A 616 4.79 -8.23 19.65
CA PHE A 616 3.50 -8.89 19.88
C PHE A 616 2.38 -7.92 20.21
N GLU A 617 2.62 -6.96 21.11
CA GLU A 617 1.64 -5.92 21.46
C GLU A 617 1.21 -5.12 20.23
N LEU A 618 2.18 -4.69 19.42
CA LEU A 618 1.95 -3.94 18.20
C LEU A 618 1.21 -4.76 17.13
N GLN A 619 1.61 -6.03 16.91
CA GLN A 619 0.92 -6.90 15.94
C GLN A 619 -0.53 -7.19 16.35
N ARG A 620 -0.80 -7.38 17.64
CA ARG A 620 -2.17 -7.55 18.17
C ARG A 620 -3.00 -6.28 18.02
N GLU A 621 -2.43 -5.12 18.32
CA GLU A 621 -3.10 -3.83 18.07
C GLU A 621 -3.40 -3.64 16.57
N LEU A 622 -2.43 -3.93 15.71
CA LEU A 622 -2.57 -3.85 14.26
C LEU A 622 -3.67 -4.78 13.74
N ALA A 623 -3.72 -6.02 14.26
CA ALA A 623 -4.73 -7.01 13.92
C ALA A 623 -6.14 -6.49 14.28
N ASN A 624 -6.32 -5.97 15.50
CA ASN A 624 -7.61 -5.42 15.95
C ASN A 624 -8.08 -4.22 15.12
N LEU A 625 -7.16 -3.38 14.63
CA LEU A 625 -7.51 -2.21 13.80
C LEU A 625 -7.89 -2.61 12.37
N ILE A 626 -7.30 -3.67 11.82
CA ILE A 626 -7.49 -4.10 10.43
C ILE A 626 -8.65 -5.09 10.29
N ILE A 627 -8.75 -6.04 11.21
CA ILE A 627 -9.58 -7.25 11.12
C ILE A 627 -10.90 -6.99 11.85
N THR A 628 -11.70 -6.12 11.25
CA THR A 628 -13.09 -5.90 11.66
C THR A 628 -14.04 -6.68 10.75
N PRO A 629 -15.19 -7.17 11.25
CA PRO A 629 -16.14 -7.95 10.43
C PRO A 629 -16.51 -7.26 9.12
N PHE A 630 -16.69 -5.93 9.15
CA PHE A 630 -16.97 -5.13 7.96
C PHE A 630 -15.78 -5.09 7.00
N ASN A 631 -14.57 -4.77 7.46
CA ASN A 631 -13.40 -4.58 6.60
C ASN A 631 -12.88 -5.89 5.96
N ILE A 632 -13.15 -7.04 6.58
CA ILE A 632 -12.81 -8.37 6.02
C ILE A 632 -13.72 -8.71 4.84
N LEU A 633 -15.02 -8.48 5.00
CA LEU A 633 -16.04 -8.85 4.01
C LEU A 633 -16.20 -7.79 2.91
N PHE A 634 -15.99 -6.52 3.24
CA PHE A 634 -16.17 -5.40 2.34
C PHE A 634 -15.14 -4.31 2.57
N TYR A 635 -14.09 -4.32 1.74
CA TYR A 635 -13.11 -3.24 1.72
C TYR A 635 -13.54 -2.14 0.76
N ILE A 636 -13.65 -0.91 1.24
CA ILE A 636 -13.90 0.27 0.40
C ILE A 636 -12.57 0.70 -0.23
N PRO A 637 -12.38 0.60 -1.56
CA PRO A 637 -11.15 1.03 -2.20
C PRO A 637 -10.83 2.49 -1.88
N GLY A 638 -9.57 2.77 -1.52
CA GLY A 638 -9.10 4.11 -1.16
C GLY A 638 -9.35 4.52 0.30
N SER A 639 -10.13 3.77 1.07
CA SER A 639 -10.38 4.04 2.50
C SER A 639 -9.12 4.08 3.35
N GLN A 640 -8.06 3.34 2.97
CA GLN A 640 -6.74 3.36 3.61
C GLN A 640 -6.00 4.71 3.51
N PHE A 641 -6.37 5.55 2.54
CA PHE A 641 -5.77 6.87 2.33
C PHE A 641 -6.48 7.98 3.09
N LEU A 642 -7.67 7.69 3.67
CA LEU A 642 -8.38 8.62 4.52
C LEU A 642 -7.53 8.90 5.79
N PRO A 643 -7.36 10.16 6.21
CA PRO A 643 -6.48 10.53 7.33
C PRO A 643 -7.14 10.28 8.71
N THR A 644 -7.79 9.13 8.89
CA THR A 644 -8.43 8.72 10.15
C THR A 644 -7.37 8.42 11.23
N LYS A 645 -7.75 8.51 12.51
CA LYS A 645 -6.86 8.13 13.63
C LYS A 645 -6.38 6.68 13.47
N SER A 646 -7.29 5.77 13.10
CA SER A 646 -6.98 4.35 12.85
C SER A 646 -5.97 4.17 11.72
N ASN A 647 -6.18 4.77 10.55
CA ASN A 647 -5.25 4.62 9.41
C ASN A 647 -3.85 5.20 9.68
N LYS A 648 -3.76 6.29 10.45
CA LYS A 648 -2.47 6.83 10.89
C LYS A 648 -1.77 5.87 11.85
N ARG A 649 -2.51 5.33 12.83
CA ARG A 649 -1.98 4.38 13.81
C ARG A 649 -1.53 3.08 13.15
N ILE A 650 -2.29 2.54 12.19
CA ILE A 650 -1.92 1.37 11.37
C ILE A 650 -0.57 1.58 10.69
N LYS A 651 -0.36 2.73 10.01
CA LYS A 651 0.91 3.02 9.33
C LYS A 651 2.10 3.13 10.29
N VAL A 652 1.91 3.78 11.44
CA VAL A 652 2.95 3.92 12.47
C VAL A 652 3.33 2.56 13.03
N ILE A 653 2.34 1.75 13.42
CA ILE A 653 2.58 0.41 13.95
C ILE A 653 3.30 -0.49 12.95
N ALA A 654 2.84 -0.50 11.68
CA ALA A 654 3.45 -1.32 10.64
C ALA A 654 4.93 -0.96 10.40
N GLN A 655 5.27 0.33 10.46
CA GLN A 655 6.66 0.79 10.37
C GLN A 655 7.46 0.38 11.61
N GLU A 656 6.94 0.61 12.82
CA GLU A 656 7.61 0.27 14.09
C GLU A 656 7.92 -1.23 14.18
N VAL A 657 6.98 -2.11 13.81
CA VAL A 657 7.21 -3.56 13.74
C VAL A 657 8.30 -3.91 12.72
N THR A 658 8.31 -3.24 11.56
CA THR A 658 9.34 -3.46 10.52
C THR A 658 10.74 -3.10 11.03
N ASP A 659 10.85 -1.98 11.73
CA ASP A 659 12.13 -1.49 12.24
C ASP A 659 12.67 -2.37 13.38
N LEU A 660 11.79 -2.83 14.29
CA LEU A 660 12.16 -3.75 15.37
C LEU A 660 12.67 -5.10 14.83
N VAL A 661 11.92 -5.71 13.90
CA VAL A 661 12.30 -6.99 13.28
C VAL A 661 13.60 -6.85 12.47
N ARG A 662 13.77 -5.74 11.74
CA ARG A 662 15.02 -5.44 11.04
C ARG A 662 16.20 -5.37 12.01
N GLY A 663 16.04 -4.71 13.15
CA GLY A 663 17.09 -4.62 14.17
C GLY A 663 17.58 -5.99 14.66
N ILE A 664 16.66 -6.94 14.85
CA ILE A 664 16.98 -8.34 15.24
C ILE A 664 17.78 -9.03 14.13
N ILE A 665 17.33 -8.90 12.88
CA ILE A 665 17.98 -9.52 11.71
C ILE A 665 19.38 -8.92 11.48
N ASP A 666 19.52 -7.61 11.51
CA ASP A 666 20.79 -6.91 11.27
C ASP A 666 21.84 -7.28 12.34
N LYS A 667 21.41 -7.37 13.61
CA LYS A 667 22.26 -7.87 14.70
C LYS A 667 22.75 -9.29 14.40
N ARG A 668 21.84 -10.19 14.01
CA ARG A 668 22.18 -11.59 13.73
C ARG A 668 23.11 -11.75 12.52
N VAL A 669 22.84 -11.04 11.42
CA VAL A 669 23.69 -11.05 10.23
C VAL A 669 25.11 -10.56 10.55
N THR A 670 25.24 -9.59 11.46
CA THR A 670 26.54 -9.08 11.92
C THR A 670 27.29 -10.11 12.76
N GLU A 671 26.59 -10.81 13.67
CA GLU A 671 27.18 -11.88 14.49
C GLU A 671 27.68 -13.04 13.64
N MET A 672 26.92 -13.44 12.60
CA MET A 672 27.32 -14.50 11.65
C MET A 672 28.57 -14.13 10.85
N LYS A 673 28.69 -12.87 10.40
CA LYS A 673 29.87 -12.40 9.63
C LYS A 673 31.16 -12.36 10.46
N ASN A 674 31.04 -12.11 11.75
CA ASN A 674 32.19 -11.98 12.64
C ASN A 674 32.66 -13.33 13.21
N GLU A 675 32.13 -14.46 12.71
CA GLU A 675 32.41 -15.82 13.20
C GLU A 675 32.21 -16.02 14.72
N LYS A 676 31.58 -15.05 15.40
CA LYS A 676 31.30 -15.07 16.85
C LYS A 676 30.06 -15.88 17.21
N TYR A 677 29.37 -16.44 16.23
CA TYR A 677 28.04 -17.01 16.40
C TYR A 677 28.08 -18.53 16.64
N CYS A 678 27.65 -18.96 17.82
CA CYS A 678 27.78 -20.35 18.29
C CYS A 678 26.51 -21.23 18.14
N SER A 679 25.34 -20.70 17.78
CA SER A 679 24.10 -21.51 17.77
C SER A 679 23.29 -21.37 16.48
N LYS A 680 23.54 -22.22 15.49
CA LYS A 680 22.81 -22.28 14.21
C LYS A 680 21.42 -22.91 14.31
N ASP A 681 20.90 -23.08 15.53
CA ASP A 681 19.82 -24.03 15.80
C ASP A 681 18.44 -23.38 15.95
N ASP A 682 18.34 -22.05 15.92
CA ASP A 682 17.07 -21.32 15.90
C ASP A 682 16.52 -21.08 14.48
N LEU A 683 15.22 -20.82 14.34
CA LEU A 683 14.57 -20.74 13.01
C LEU A 683 15.18 -19.65 12.13
N LEU A 684 15.56 -18.48 12.68
CA LEU A 684 16.19 -17.40 11.93
C LEU A 684 17.59 -17.80 11.44
N GLY A 685 18.39 -18.44 12.29
CA GLY A 685 19.70 -18.96 11.92
C GLY A 685 19.61 -19.98 10.79
N ILE A 686 18.71 -20.96 10.92
CA ILE A 686 18.49 -21.99 9.88
C ILE A 686 17.98 -21.35 8.58
N LEU A 687 17.09 -20.35 8.67
CA LEU A 687 16.58 -19.62 7.52
C LEU A 687 17.70 -18.86 6.78
N LEU A 688 18.54 -18.14 7.52
CA LEU A 688 19.66 -17.38 6.95
C LEU A 688 20.70 -18.31 6.32
N ASP A 689 21.02 -19.43 6.96
CA ASP A 689 21.94 -20.45 6.43
C ASP A 689 21.35 -21.11 5.17
N SER A 690 20.08 -21.53 5.20
CA SER A 690 19.40 -22.13 4.04
C SER A 690 19.35 -21.16 2.86
N ASN A 691 19.12 -19.87 3.15
CA ASN A 691 19.14 -18.82 2.14
C ASN A 691 20.54 -18.60 1.54
N TYR A 692 21.57 -18.61 2.37
CA TYR A 692 22.95 -18.46 1.94
C TYR A 692 23.40 -19.63 1.04
N GLU A 693 23.07 -20.86 1.42
CA GLU A 693 23.39 -22.05 0.62
C GLU A 693 22.65 -22.06 -0.73
N GLU A 694 21.38 -21.65 -0.78
CA GLU A 694 20.63 -21.54 -2.03
C GLU A 694 21.25 -20.50 -2.98
N ILE A 695 21.70 -19.35 -2.45
CA ILE A 695 22.42 -18.31 -3.22
C ILE A 695 23.75 -18.86 -3.75
N LYS A 696 24.48 -19.58 -2.91
CA LYS A 696 25.81 -20.13 -3.23
C LYS A 696 25.72 -21.24 -4.29
N GLN A 697 24.77 -22.17 -4.16
CA GLN A 697 24.57 -23.26 -5.12
C GLN A 697 24.28 -22.76 -6.53
N HIS A 698 23.50 -21.68 -6.66
CA HIS A 698 23.13 -21.11 -7.96
C HIS A 698 24.03 -19.95 -8.42
N GLY A 699 25.01 -19.53 -7.60
CA GLY A 699 25.93 -18.44 -7.90
C GLY A 699 25.25 -17.08 -8.14
N ASN A 700 23.99 -16.92 -7.74
CA ASN A 700 23.18 -15.76 -8.10
C ASN A 700 22.16 -15.42 -6.99
N ASN A 701 22.25 -14.19 -6.49
CA ASN A 701 21.39 -13.67 -5.42
C ASN A 701 19.89 -13.69 -5.74
N LYS A 702 19.49 -13.80 -7.03
CA LYS A 702 18.08 -13.92 -7.43
C LYS A 702 17.41 -15.20 -6.92
N PHE A 703 18.17 -16.25 -6.60
CA PHE A 703 17.65 -17.52 -6.08
C PHE A 703 17.43 -17.51 -4.56
N GLY A 704 18.02 -16.56 -3.83
CA GLY A 704 17.77 -16.35 -2.40
C GLY A 704 16.67 -15.33 -2.09
N LEU A 705 16.22 -15.32 -0.84
CA LEU A 705 15.36 -14.31 -0.23
C LEU A 705 16.12 -13.01 0.02
N SER A 706 15.49 -11.87 -0.27
CA SER A 706 16.03 -10.57 0.12
C SER A 706 15.86 -10.33 1.63
N ILE A 707 16.58 -9.36 2.19
CA ILE A 707 16.36 -8.95 3.60
C ILE A 707 14.92 -8.49 3.82
N GLY A 708 14.31 -7.83 2.83
CA GLY A 708 12.90 -7.44 2.89
C GLY A 708 11.98 -8.66 2.99
N ASP A 709 12.26 -9.71 2.23
CA ASP A 709 11.50 -10.97 2.30
C ASP A 709 11.67 -11.65 3.66
N ILE A 710 12.90 -11.71 4.19
CA ILE A 710 13.19 -12.29 5.51
C ILE A 710 12.45 -11.54 6.62
N ILE A 711 12.39 -10.20 6.57
CA ILE A 711 11.59 -9.40 7.52
C ILE A 711 10.12 -9.82 7.50
N GLU A 712 9.55 -10.02 6.32
CA GLU A 712 8.15 -10.43 6.17
C GLU A 712 7.89 -11.86 6.65
N GLU A 713 8.85 -12.78 6.53
CA GLU A 713 8.77 -14.11 7.13
C GLU A 713 8.88 -14.05 8.66
N CYS A 714 9.79 -13.23 9.21
CA CYS A 714 9.92 -13.06 10.65
C CYS A 714 8.65 -12.46 11.29
N LYS A 715 8.02 -11.48 10.64
CA LYS A 715 6.70 -10.95 11.06
C LYS A 715 5.65 -12.06 11.10
N LEU A 716 5.66 -12.95 10.10
CA LEU A 716 4.75 -14.09 10.04
C LEU A 716 5.01 -15.07 11.19
N PHE A 717 6.26 -15.37 11.53
CA PHE A 717 6.59 -16.26 12.64
C PHE A 717 6.10 -15.72 13.99
N TYR A 718 6.35 -14.43 14.27
CA TYR A 718 5.83 -13.77 15.47
C TYR A 718 4.30 -13.84 15.55
N PHE A 719 3.60 -13.57 14.44
CA PHE A 719 2.15 -13.54 14.43
C PHE A 719 1.51 -14.93 14.51
N ALA A 720 1.99 -15.88 13.69
CA ALA A 720 1.37 -17.20 13.55
C ALA A 720 1.73 -18.15 14.70
N GLY A 721 2.97 -18.08 15.22
CA GLY A 721 3.48 -19.01 16.22
C GLY A 721 2.85 -18.86 17.60
N GLN A 722 2.44 -17.65 17.98
CA GLN A 722 1.82 -17.40 19.28
C GLN A 722 0.34 -17.80 19.31
N GLU A 723 -0.47 -17.12 18.49
CA GLU A 723 -1.92 -17.07 18.72
C GLU A 723 -2.60 -18.42 18.44
N THR A 724 -2.07 -19.20 17.50
CA THR A 724 -2.66 -20.48 17.08
C THR A 724 -2.43 -21.60 18.11
N THR A 725 -1.20 -21.76 18.61
CA THR A 725 -0.89 -22.77 19.64
C THR A 725 -1.57 -22.42 20.97
N ALA A 726 -1.60 -21.15 21.37
CA ALA A 726 -2.31 -20.73 22.58
C ALA A 726 -3.79 -21.12 22.49
N THR A 727 -4.42 -20.88 21.33
CA THR A 727 -5.82 -21.23 21.08
C THR A 727 -6.07 -22.73 21.21
N LEU A 728 -5.20 -23.58 20.66
CA LEU A 728 -5.27 -25.03 20.83
C LEU A 728 -5.21 -25.42 22.31
N LEU A 729 -4.24 -24.87 23.05
CA LEU A 729 -4.02 -25.20 24.46
C LEU A 729 -5.18 -24.77 25.35
N VAL A 730 -5.73 -23.57 25.15
CA VAL A 730 -6.83 -23.07 26.01
C VAL A 730 -8.09 -23.90 25.83
N TRP A 731 -8.44 -24.28 24.59
CA TRP A 731 -9.59 -25.17 24.36
C TRP A 731 -9.33 -26.58 24.84
N THR A 732 -8.08 -27.05 24.77
CA THR A 732 -7.70 -28.33 25.38
C THR A 732 -7.93 -28.30 26.88
N MET A 733 -7.51 -27.25 27.57
CA MET A 733 -7.72 -27.11 29.02
C MET A 733 -9.21 -26.99 29.37
N VAL A 734 -10.00 -26.21 28.62
CA VAL A 734 -11.46 -26.11 28.84
C VAL A 734 -12.13 -27.48 28.69
N LEU A 735 -11.81 -28.24 27.64
CA LEU A 735 -12.39 -29.56 27.42
C LEU A 735 -11.92 -30.60 28.45
N LEU A 736 -10.65 -30.59 28.84
CA LEU A 736 -10.14 -31.49 29.88
C LEU A 736 -10.67 -31.14 31.28
N ALA A 737 -11.00 -29.87 31.53
CA ALA A 737 -11.65 -29.44 32.77
C ALA A 737 -13.08 -29.99 32.88
N GLN A 738 -13.78 -30.09 31.73
CA GLN A 738 -15.11 -30.70 31.63
C GLN A 738 -15.04 -32.23 31.66
N HIS A 739 -14.03 -32.83 31.04
CA HIS A 739 -13.88 -34.27 30.89
C HIS A 739 -12.72 -34.84 31.73
N LYS A 740 -12.90 -34.86 33.07
CA LYS A 740 -11.87 -35.29 34.04
C LYS A 740 -11.27 -36.67 33.73
N ASN A 741 -12.07 -37.62 33.24
CA ASN A 741 -11.58 -38.94 32.83
C ASN A 741 -10.45 -38.85 31.78
N TRP A 742 -10.58 -37.97 30.80
CA TRP A 742 -9.55 -37.74 29.79
C TRP A 742 -8.34 -37.00 30.34
N GLN A 743 -8.55 -36.07 31.28
CA GLN A 743 -7.48 -35.41 32.01
C GLN A 743 -6.60 -36.42 32.76
N ASP A 744 -7.24 -37.37 33.46
CA ASP A 744 -6.55 -38.43 34.22
C ASP A 744 -5.83 -39.41 33.30
N ARG A 745 -6.43 -39.80 32.18
CA ARG A 745 -5.77 -40.66 31.17
C ARG A 745 -4.52 -39.99 30.59
N ALA A 746 -4.63 -38.71 30.23
CA ALA A 746 -3.50 -37.94 29.69
C ALA A 746 -2.39 -37.77 30.73
N ARG A 747 -2.75 -37.50 32.00
CA ARG A 747 -1.81 -37.45 33.12
C ARG A 747 -1.09 -38.78 33.32
N ASN A 748 -1.84 -39.88 33.36
CA ASN A 748 -1.28 -41.22 33.53
C ASN A 748 -0.34 -41.59 32.38
N GLU A 749 -0.66 -41.22 31.15
CA GLU A 749 0.25 -41.38 30.01
C GLU A 749 1.53 -40.56 30.19
N ALA A 750 1.42 -39.27 30.56
CA ALA A 750 2.57 -38.40 30.79
C ALA A 750 3.49 -38.96 31.90
N LEU A 751 2.93 -39.35 33.04
CA LEU A 751 3.66 -39.95 34.15
C LEU A 751 4.29 -41.30 33.78
N LYS A 752 3.63 -42.12 32.95
CA LYS A 752 4.17 -43.40 32.50
C LYS A 752 5.37 -43.23 31.56
N VAL A 753 5.32 -42.25 30.66
CA VAL A 753 6.39 -42.02 29.67
C VAL A 753 7.58 -41.32 30.30
N PHE A 754 7.33 -40.28 31.11
CA PHE A 754 8.39 -39.41 31.63
C PHE A 754 8.74 -39.71 33.09
N GLY A 755 7.79 -40.10 33.93
CA GLY A 755 7.99 -40.18 35.37
C GLY A 755 8.45 -38.84 35.92
N GLU A 756 9.61 -38.83 36.58
CA GLU A 756 10.29 -37.61 37.06
C GLU A 756 11.26 -37.01 36.03
N ARG A 757 11.48 -37.68 34.89
CA ARG A 757 12.39 -37.19 33.85
C ARG A 757 11.80 -35.98 33.14
N LYS A 758 12.67 -35.06 32.71
CA LYS A 758 12.27 -33.94 31.86
C LYS A 758 11.74 -34.47 30.52
N PRO A 759 10.67 -33.88 29.96
CA PRO A 759 10.18 -34.32 28.66
C PRO A 759 11.19 -34.08 27.54
N ASP A 760 11.41 -35.10 26.71
CA ASP A 760 12.28 -35.10 25.54
C ASP A 760 11.50 -35.41 24.25
N ILE A 761 12.12 -35.21 23.08
CA ILE A 761 11.44 -35.40 21.80
C ILE A 761 10.92 -36.84 21.61
N ASP A 762 11.69 -37.82 22.07
CA ASP A 762 11.38 -39.24 21.89
C ASP A 762 10.16 -39.63 22.73
N GLY A 763 10.07 -39.16 23.97
CA GLY A 763 8.89 -39.35 24.80
C GLY A 763 7.68 -38.58 24.28
N LEU A 764 7.84 -37.34 23.79
CA LEU A 764 6.72 -36.56 23.22
C LEU A 764 6.09 -37.25 21.99
N ASN A 765 6.90 -37.97 21.22
CA ASN A 765 6.43 -38.77 20.09
C ASN A 765 5.65 -40.04 20.52
N GLN A 766 5.84 -40.52 21.75
CA GLN A 766 5.16 -41.70 22.29
C GLN A 766 3.77 -41.41 22.90
N LEU A 767 3.41 -40.13 23.09
CA LEU A 767 2.16 -39.71 23.70
C LEU A 767 0.96 -39.91 22.76
N LYS A 768 0.32 -41.07 22.83
CA LYS A 768 -0.80 -41.45 21.96
C LYS A 768 -2.11 -40.84 22.44
N ILE A 769 -2.40 -40.87 23.74
CA ILE A 769 -3.62 -40.33 24.34
C ILE A 769 -3.66 -38.80 24.19
N ILE A 770 -2.58 -38.11 24.53
CA ILE A 770 -2.49 -36.65 24.34
C ILE A 770 -2.64 -36.29 22.86
N ASN A 771 -2.06 -37.08 21.94
CA ASN A 771 -2.24 -36.85 20.52
C ASN A 771 -3.72 -37.02 20.08
N LYS A 772 -4.42 -38.06 20.56
CA LYS A 772 -5.86 -38.23 20.30
C LYS A 772 -6.67 -37.04 20.83
N ILE A 773 -6.35 -36.55 22.03
CA ILE A 773 -7.00 -35.38 22.63
C ILE A 773 -6.80 -34.16 21.73
N PHE A 774 -5.57 -33.84 21.33
CA PHE A 774 -5.33 -32.69 20.47
C PHE A 774 -6.03 -32.81 19.12
N LEU A 775 -6.09 -34.01 18.54
CA LEU A 775 -6.80 -34.20 17.27
C LEU A 775 -8.31 -33.90 17.43
N GLU A 776 -8.93 -34.32 18.53
CA GLU A 776 -10.34 -34.04 18.81
C GLU A 776 -10.59 -32.58 19.19
N VAL A 777 -9.67 -31.95 19.93
CA VAL A 777 -9.74 -30.50 20.22
C VAL A 777 -9.61 -29.70 18.92
N LEU A 778 -8.68 -30.04 18.03
CA LEU A 778 -8.55 -29.39 16.72
C LEU A 778 -9.74 -29.63 15.80
N ARG A 779 -10.52 -30.70 16.03
CA ARG A 779 -11.80 -30.95 15.34
C ARG A 779 -12.89 -30.00 15.85
N LEU A 780 -13.06 -29.93 17.17
CA LEU A 780 -14.14 -29.16 17.79
C LEU A 780 -13.85 -27.66 17.85
N TYR A 781 -12.59 -27.28 18.09
CA TYR A 781 -12.14 -25.91 18.27
C TYR A 781 -10.87 -25.62 17.45
N PRO A 782 -10.90 -25.77 16.11
CA PRO A 782 -9.77 -25.42 15.27
C PRO A 782 -9.44 -23.93 15.41
N PRO A 783 -8.15 -23.55 15.55
CA PRO A 783 -7.77 -22.15 15.58
C PRO A 783 -8.29 -21.39 14.36
N ILE A 784 -8.14 -21.94 13.14
CA ILE A 784 -8.66 -21.33 11.92
C ILE A 784 -9.95 -22.02 11.47
N VAL A 785 -11.07 -21.30 11.57
CA VAL A 785 -12.42 -21.85 11.32
C VAL A 785 -12.76 -22.01 9.83
N ALA A 786 -12.11 -21.25 8.95
CA ALA A 786 -12.33 -21.28 7.51
C ALA A 786 -11.09 -20.89 6.69
N LEU A 787 -10.96 -21.46 5.49
CA LEU A 787 -9.91 -21.16 4.51
C LEU A 787 -10.53 -20.55 3.26
N ALA A 788 -9.99 -19.44 2.77
CA ALA A 788 -10.48 -18.77 1.56
C ALA A 788 -9.56 -19.01 0.35
N ARG A 789 -10.16 -19.16 -0.83
CA ARG A 789 -9.51 -19.25 -2.15
C ARG A 789 -10.21 -18.38 -3.17
N MET A 790 -9.50 -18.02 -4.24
CA MET A 790 -10.04 -17.30 -5.38
C MET A 790 -9.58 -17.96 -6.68
N THR A 791 -10.49 -18.06 -7.64
CA THR A 791 -10.15 -18.46 -9.02
C THR A 791 -9.82 -17.22 -9.87
N HIS A 792 -8.82 -17.30 -10.74
CA HIS A 792 -8.43 -16.19 -11.63
C HIS A 792 -8.86 -16.38 -13.09
N LYS A 793 -9.32 -17.58 -13.43
CA LYS A 793 -9.89 -17.99 -14.71
C LYS A 793 -11.12 -18.85 -14.46
N GLU A 794 -11.91 -19.10 -15.49
CA GLU A 794 -12.96 -20.12 -15.39
C GLU A 794 -12.31 -21.46 -15.00
N THR A 795 -12.82 -22.07 -13.93
CA THR A 795 -12.20 -23.25 -13.31
C THR A 795 -13.28 -24.24 -12.95
N LYS A 796 -13.06 -25.53 -13.23
CA LYS A 796 -13.96 -26.61 -12.81
C LYS A 796 -13.65 -27.02 -11.37
N LEU A 797 -14.70 -27.34 -10.61
CA LEU A 797 -14.61 -27.89 -9.27
C LEU A 797 -15.71 -28.94 -9.10
N GLY A 798 -15.35 -30.22 -9.14
CA GLY A 798 -16.29 -31.31 -9.29
C GLY A 798 -17.21 -31.08 -10.50
N ASN A 799 -18.53 -31.02 -10.26
CA ASN A 799 -19.52 -30.77 -11.30
C ASN A 799 -19.81 -29.27 -11.55
N LEU A 800 -19.16 -28.38 -10.79
CA LEU A 800 -19.36 -26.94 -10.88
C LEU A 800 -18.34 -26.31 -11.84
N THR A 801 -18.79 -25.33 -12.60
CA THR A 801 -17.97 -24.41 -13.37
C THR A 801 -18.00 -23.06 -12.68
N LEU A 802 -16.85 -22.63 -12.19
CA LEU A 802 -16.69 -21.40 -11.41
C LEU A 802 -16.17 -20.28 -12.33
N PRO A 803 -16.82 -19.12 -12.40
CA PRO A 803 -16.33 -18.00 -13.18
C PRO A 803 -15.05 -17.43 -12.57
N ALA A 804 -14.27 -16.71 -13.38
CA ALA A 804 -13.11 -15.97 -12.90
C ALA A 804 -13.50 -14.95 -11.81
N GLY A 805 -12.71 -14.88 -10.74
CA GLY A 805 -12.94 -14.01 -9.59
C GLY A 805 -13.88 -14.57 -8.52
N SER A 806 -14.27 -15.85 -8.62
CA SER A 806 -15.11 -16.52 -7.62
C SER A 806 -14.34 -16.66 -6.30
N LEU A 807 -14.98 -16.27 -5.20
CA LEU A 807 -14.46 -16.48 -3.84
C LEU A 807 -15.02 -17.79 -3.30
N ILE A 808 -14.14 -18.69 -2.88
CA ILE A 808 -14.52 -19.97 -2.27
C ILE A 808 -14.05 -19.99 -0.82
N GLN A 809 -14.92 -20.38 0.10
CA GLN A 809 -14.60 -20.62 1.50
C GLN A 809 -14.81 -22.09 1.84
N LEU A 810 -13.75 -22.73 2.32
CA LEU A 810 -13.81 -24.02 2.98
C LEU A 810 -13.97 -23.80 4.47
N HIS A 811 -15.08 -24.26 5.04
CA HIS A 811 -15.31 -24.14 6.47
C HIS A 811 -14.82 -25.40 7.18
N THR A 812 -13.66 -25.27 7.83
CA THR A 812 -13.05 -26.31 8.64
C THR A 812 -14.03 -26.81 9.68
N MET A 813 -14.66 -25.90 10.44
CA MET A 813 -15.63 -26.28 11.48
C MET A 813 -16.87 -26.98 10.93
N LEU A 814 -17.46 -26.51 9.82
CA LEU A 814 -18.64 -27.19 9.26
C LEU A 814 -18.32 -28.62 8.85
N SER A 815 -17.15 -28.85 8.26
CA SER A 815 -16.68 -30.19 7.87
C SER A 815 -16.37 -31.05 9.09
N HIS A 816 -15.84 -30.45 10.15
CA HIS A 816 -15.47 -31.12 11.39
C HIS A 816 -16.66 -31.49 12.29
N TYR A 817 -17.79 -30.81 12.15
CA TYR A 817 -19.02 -31.06 12.90
C TYR A 817 -20.08 -31.83 12.10
N ASP A 818 -19.81 -32.19 10.85
CA ASP A 818 -20.78 -32.85 9.96
C ASP A 818 -21.10 -34.29 10.46
N PRO A 819 -22.33 -34.59 10.90
CA PRO A 819 -22.68 -35.91 11.39
C PRO A 819 -22.57 -37.00 10.33
N SER A 820 -22.69 -36.66 9.04
CA SER A 820 -22.51 -37.64 7.96
C SER A 820 -21.07 -38.13 7.80
N ILE A 821 -20.11 -37.36 8.32
CA ILE A 821 -18.69 -37.69 8.32
C ILE A 821 -18.29 -38.31 9.67
N TRP A 822 -18.72 -37.70 10.77
CA TRP A 822 -18.22 -37.99 12.12
C TRP A 822 -19.15 -38.86 12.97
N GLY A 823 -20.38 -39.13 12.51
CA GLY A 823 -21.41 -39.88 13.24
C GLY A 823 -22.34 -38.98 14.07
N ASP A 824 -23.33 -39.59 14.73
CA ASP A 824 -24.29 -38.86 15.56
C ASP A 824 -23.64 -38.15 16.77
N ASP A 825 -22.48 -38.65 17.21
CA ASP A 825 -21.65 -38.07 18.27
C ASP A 825 -20.71 -36.96 17.77
N ALA A 826 -20.93 -36.41 16.57
CA ALA A 826 -20.06 -35.38 15.97
C ALA A 826 -19.87 -34.14 16.85
N LYS A 827 -20.82 -33.82 17.74
CA LYS A 827 -20.72 -32.66 18.63
C LYS A 827 -20.07 -32.99 19.98
N GLU A 828 -19.90 -34.27 20.27
CA GLU A 828 -19.34 -34.75 21.53
C GLU A 828 -17.81 -34.76 21.48
N PHE A 829 -17.20 -34.55 22.64
CA PHE A 829 -15.75 -34.71 22.80
C PHE A 829 -15.39 -36.19 22.99
N ASN A 830 -14.93 -36.83 21.92
CA ASN A 830 -14.54 -38.23 21.92
C ASN A 830 -13.17 -38.45 21.25
N PRO A 831 -12.06 -38.29 22.01
CA PRO A 831 -10.71 -38.56 21.51
C PRO A 831 -10.48 -39.99 21.00
N GLU A 832 -11.24 -40.98 21.50
CA GLU A 832 -11.02 -42.39 21.13
C GLU A 832 -11.33 -42.68 19.66
N ARG A 833 -12.07 -41.78 19.01
CA ARG A 833 -12.26 -41.71 17.57
C ARG A 833 -10.97 -41.77 16.76
N PHE A 834 -9.88 -41.19 17.27
CA PHE A 834 -8.61 -41.12 16.55
C PHE A 834 -7.66 -42.29 16.88
N SER A 835 -8.17 -43.37 17.48
CA SER A 835 -7.35 -44.53 17.88
C SER A 835 -6.58 -45.17 16.74
N GLU A 836 -7.14 -45.16 15.54
CA GLU A 836 -6.54 -45.76 14.35
C GLU A 836 -6.05 -44.70 13.36
N GLY A 837 -5.93 -43.44 13.83
CA GLY A 837 -5.44 -42.30 13.05
C GLY A 837 -6.52 -41.61 12.21
N VAL A 838 -6.17 -40.40 11.73
CA VAL A 838 -7.08 -39.51 10.98
C VAL A 838 -7.59 -40.16 9.69
N SER A 839 -6.70 -40.79 8.91
CA SER A 839 -7.06 -41.37 7.62
C SER A 839 -8.15 -42.45 7.75
N LYS A 840 -8.13 -43.26 8.81
CA LYS A 840 -9.10 -44.34 8.98
C LYS A 840 -10.46 -43.80 9.42
N VAL A 841 -10.51 -42.84 10.36
CA VAL A 841 -11.79 -42.22 10.77
C VAL A 841 -12.45 -41.44 9.63
N THR A 842 -11.68 -40.73 8.82
CA THR A 842 -12.23 -39.99 7.67
C THR A 842 -12.44 -40.84 6.43
N LYS A 843 -12.22 -42.16 6.50
CA LYS A 843 -12.30 -43.08 5.35
C LYS A 843 -11.43 -42.62 4.16
N GLY A 844 -10.29 -42.00 4.44
CA GLY A 844 -9.38 -41.43 3.44
C GLY A 844 -9.81 -40.10 2.83
N GLN A 845 -10.94 -39.52 3.25
CA GLN A 845 -11.41 -38.24 2.74
C GLN A 845 -10.63 -37.05 3.34
N ALA A 846 -10.42 -36.00 2.53
CA ALA A 846 -9.69 -34.79 2.92
C ALA A 846 -10.56 -33.78 3.72
N VAL A 847 -11.20 -34.25 4.79
CA VAL A 847 -12.18 -33.49 5.59
C VAL A 847 -11.63 -32.99 6.92
N TYR A 848 -10.56 -33.63 7.41
CA TYR A 848 -9.87 -33.19 8.61
C TYR A 848 -8.71 -32.25 8.25
N ILE A 849 -9.00 -30.95 8.18
CA ILE A 849 -8.06 -29.92 7.71
C ILE A 849 -7.76 -28.79 8.71
N PRO A 850 -7.51 -29.05 10.02
CA PRO A 850 -7.20 -27.98 10.99
C PRO A 850 -5.92 -27.21 10.66
N PHE A 851 -4.98 -27.84 9.95
CA PHE A 851 -3.74 -27.23 9.45
C PHE A 851 -3.81 -26.92 7.94
N GLY A 852 -5.00 -26.96 7.35
CA GLY A 852 -5.18 -27.01 5.90
C GLY A 852 -4.81 -28.36 5.30
N GLY A 853 -4.53 -28.39 3.99
CA GLY A 853 -4.14 -29.60 3.28
C GLY A 853 -3.50 -29.30 1.92
N GLY A 854 -3.06 -30.35 1.25
CA GLY A 854 -2.31 -30.26 -0.01
C GLY A 854 -0.93 -29.60 0.17
N PRO A 855 -0.30 -29.13 -0.92
CA PRO A 855 1.02 -28.49 -0.88
C PRO A 855 1.08 -27.22 -0.01
N ARG A 856 -0.08 -26.64 0.31
CA ARG A 856 -0.25 -25.45 1.14
C ARG A 856 -0.51 -25.75 2.63
N VAL A 857 -0.34 -27.00 3.08
CA VAL A 857 -0.45 -27.38 4.50
C VAL A 857 0.46 -26.50 5.39
N CYS A 858 -0.01 -26.20 6.60
CA CYS A 858 0.72 -25.40 7.58
C CYS A 858 2.15 -25.92 7.77
N ILE A 859 3.14 -25.05 7.57
CA ILE A 859 4.55 -25.39 7.74
C ILE A 859 4.91 -25.65 9.21
N GLY A 860 4.23 -24.96 10.14
CA GLY A 860 4.46 -25.05 11.58
C GLY A 860 3.69 -26.16 12.28
N GLN A 861 3.06 -27.11 11.55
CA GLN A 861 2.24 -28.16 12.17
C GLN A 861 3.04 -28.98 13.20
N ASN A 862 4.22 -29.47 12.84
CA ASN A 862 5.04 -30.27 13.77
C ASN A 862 5.56 -29.44 14.94
N PHE A 863 5.93 -28.17 14.70
CA PHE A 863 6.34 -27.23 15.72
C PHE A 863 5.24 -27.05 16.77
N SER A 864 4.03 -26.68 16.33
CA SER A 864 2.87 -26.42 17.20
C SER A 864 2.45 -27.68 17.99
N MET A 865 2.49 -28.86 17.36
CA MET A 865 2.16 -30.11 18.05
C MET A 865 3.19 -30.49 19.13
N LEU A 866 4.49 -30.27 18.89
CA LEU A 866 5.52 -30.50 19.91
C LEU A 866 5.41 -29.49 21.05
N GLU A 867 5.22 -28.22 20.72
CA GLU A 867 4.99 -27.10 21.65
C GLU A 867 3.80 -27.39 22.58
N ALA A 868 2.66 -27.78 22.00
CA ALA A 868 1.45 -28.10 22.73
C ALA A 868 1.60 -29.35 23.62
N LYS A 869 2.24 -30.41 23.10
CA LYS A 869 2.50 -31.64 23.88
C LYS A 869 3.38 -31.36 25.10
N MET A 870 4.48 -30.61 24.92
CA MET A 870 5.37 -30.22 26.01
C MET A 870 4.59 -29.49 27.10
N THR A 871 3.82 -28.47 26.69
CA THR A 871 3.03 -27.65 27.61
C THR A 871 2.02 -28.48 28.38
N LEU A 872 1.22 -29.31 27.68
CA LEU A 872 0.18 -30.08 28.34
C LEU A 872 0.76 -31.13 29.29
N VAL A 873 1.86 -31.79 28.92
CA VAL A 873 2.59 -32.71 29.82
C VAL A 873 3.02 -31.99 31.08
N MET A 874 3.65 -30.82 30.97
CA MET A 874 4.12 -30.08 32.15
C MET A 874 2.97 -29.58 33.03
N ILE A 875 1.87 -29.10 32.45
CA ILE A 875 0.68 -28.73 33.23
C ILE A 875 0.09 -29.95 33.95
N LEU A 876 -0.10 -31.07 33.24
CA LEU A 876 -0.66 -32.30 33.79
C LEU A 876 0.30 -33.05 34.73
N SER A 877 1.58 -32.73 34.78
CA SER A 877 2.48 -33.31 35.80
C SER A 877 2.37 -32.56 37.14
N HIS A 878 2.05 -31.27 37.12
CA HIS A 878 2.06 -30.42 38.32
C HIS A 878 0.67 -30.09 38.87
N PHE A 879 -0.34 -30.03 38.01
CA PHE A 879 -1.66 -29.49 38.35
C PHE A 879 -2.81 -30.37 37.91
N SER A 880 -3.91 -30.29 38.65
CA SER A 880 -5.25 -30.68 38.19
C SER A 880 -6.12 -29.43 38.08
N PHE A 881 -7.08 -29.43 37.16
CA PHE A 881 -7.89 -28.23 36.93
C PHE A 881 -9.33 -28.57 36.56
N GLU A 882 -10.24 -27.66 36.94
CA GLU A 882 -11.69 -27.75 36.73
C GLU A 882 -12.22 -26.39 36.25
N LEU A 883 -13.41 -26.36 35.64
CA LEU A 883 -14.02 -25.11 35.20
C LEU A 883 -14.43 -24.28 36.42
N SER A 884 -14.07 -23.00 36.46
CA SER A 884 -14.58 -22.10 37.50
C SER A 884 -16.07 -21.82 37.29
N PRO A 885 -16.86 -21.62 38.36
CA PRO A 885 -18.18 -21.01 38.28
C PRO A 885 -18.22 -19.66 37.55
N SER A 886 -17.10 -18.91 37.48
CA SER A 886 -16.99 -17.66 36.74
C SER A 886 -16.77 -17.83 35.23
N TYR A 887 -16.47 -19.06 34.79
CA TYR A 887 -16.23 -19.35 33.38
C TYR A 887 -17.48 -19.10 32.53
N SER A 888 -17.35 -18.24 31.52
CA SER A 888 -18.41 -17.93 30.56
C SER A 888 -18.05 -18.47 29.19
N HIS A 889 -18.72 -19.54 28.75
CA HIS A 889 -18.44 -20.18 27.46
C HIS A 889 -18.90 -19.29 26.29
N ALA A 890 -17.93 -18.65 25.63
CA ALA A 890 -18.19 -17.73 24.54
C ALA A 890 -17.09 -17.80 23.46
N PRO A 891 -17.04 -18.88 22.65
CA PRO A 891 -16.14 -18.95 21.51
C PRO A 891 -16.41 -17.82 20.51
N ARG A 892 -15.36 -17.13 20.05
CA ARG A 892 -15.47 -16.04 19.08
C ARG A 892 -14.33 -16.11 18.06
N SER A 893 -14.68 -16.12 16.78
CA SER A 893 -13.70 -16.03 15.70
C SER A 893 -13.37 -14.58 15.38
N ILE A 894 -12.10 -14.19 15.54
CA ILE A 894 -11.57 -12.92 15.03
C ILE A 894 -10.59 -13.23 13.89
N ILE A 895 -9.49 -13.91 14.25
CA ILE A 895 -8.52 -14.52 13.33
C ILE A 895 -8.43 -15.98 13.70
N THR A 896 -8.20 -16.23 14.99
CA THR A 896 -8.38 -17.53 15.61
C THR A 896 -9.70 -17.61 16.37
N LEU A 897 -10.14 -18.83 16.69
CA LEU A 897 -11.29 -19.10 17.54
C LEU A 897 -10.92 -18.91 19.02
N GLN A 898 -11.21 -17.75 19.61
CA GLN A 898 -10.74 -17.37 20.95
C GLN A 898 -11.85 -17.43 22.00
N PRO A 899 -11.53 -17.63 23.30
CA PRO A 899 -12.51 -17.46 24.37
C PRO A 899 -12.73 -15.96 24.64
N GLN A 900 -13.91 -15.44 24.29
CA GLN A 900 -14.22 -14.00 24.36
C GLN A 900 -14.03 -13.38 25.75
N PHE A 901 -14.30 -14.15 26.82
CA PHE A 901 -14.23 -13.72 28.21
C PHE A 901 -13.09 -14.40 28.99
N GLY A 902 -12.08 -14.92 28.29
CA GLY A 902 -11.00 -15.71 28.90
C GLY A 902 -11.44 -17.13 29.28
N ALA A 903 -10.53 -17.87 29.92
CA ALA A 903 -10.72 -19.25 30.37
C ALA A 903 -10.39 -19.37 31.85
N HIS A 904 -11.36 -18.98 32.68
CA HIS A 904 -11.27 -19.08 34.14
C HIS A 904 -11.35 -20.55 34.59
N LEU A 905 -10.25 -21.04 35.16
CA LEU A 905 -10.14 -22.40 35.67
C LEU A 905 -9.76 -22.36 37.14
N ILE A 906 -10.26 -23.34 37.88
CA ILE A 906 -9.81 -23.64 39.24
C ILE A 906 -8.63 -24.60 39.12
N ILE A 907 -7.44 -24.15 39.50
CA ILE A 907 -6.21 -24.93 39.44
C ILE A 907 -5.85 -25.41 40.85
N ARG A 908 -5.55 -26.71 40.98
CA ARG A 908 -5.10 -27.34 42.20
C ARG A 908 -3.71 -27.92 42.00
N LYS A 909 -2.77 -27.54 42.88
CA LYS A 909 -1.43 -28.14 42.91
C LYS A 909 -1.53 -29.58 43.40
N LEU A 910 -0.87 -30.50 42.69
CA LEU A 910 -0.73 -31.86 43.18
C LEU A 910 0.47 -31.94 44.10
N SER A 911 0.26 -32.49 45.30
CA SER A 911 1.33 -32.90 46.20
C SER A 911 2.30 -33.77 45.39
N GLY A 912 3.61 -33.46 45.44
CA GLY A 912 4.59 -34.03 44.53
C GLY A 912 4.59 -35.57 44.46
N VAL A 913 5.30 -36.09 43.47
CA VAL A 913 5.65 -37.51 43.24
C VAL A 913 6.49 -38.07 44.41
N GLY A 914 6.02 -37.93 45.64
CA GLY A 914 6.74 -38.19 46.89
C GLY A 914 5.88 -38.73 48.03
N SER A 915 4.57 -38.93 47.86
CA SER A 915 3.79 -39.75 48.80
C SER A 915 3.03 -40.86 48.07
N ASN A 916 3.60 -42.05 48.23
CA ASN A 916 3.11 -43.34 47.80
C ASN A 916 1.81 -43.73 48.56
N GLU A 917 0.71 -42.99 48.38
CA GLU A 917 -0.57 -43.30 49.04
C GLU A 917 -1.73 -43.60 48.07
N ASN A 918 -1.74 -43.04 46.85
CA ASN A 918 -2.86 -43.30 45.92
C ASN A 918 -2.68 -44.55 45.04
N THR A 919 -1.47 -45.04 44.83
CA THR A 919 -1.23 -46.30 44.10
C THR A 919 -1.66 -47.52 44.93
N LYS A 920 -1.60 -47.43 46.26
CA LYS A 920 -2.08 -48.50 47.17
C LYS A 920 -3.60 -48.64 47.22
N LYS A 921 -4.37 -47.57 46.95
CA LYS A 921 -5.84 -47.67 46.91
C LYS A 921 -6.37 -48.33 45.64
N VAL A 922 -5.65 -48.26 44.53
CA VAL A 922 -6.06 -48.89 43.27
C VAL A 922 -5.60 -50.36 43.18
N GLU A 923 -4.50 -50.73 43.86
CA GLU A 923 -4.11 -52.15 44.00
C GLU A 923 -4.93 -52.88 45.07
N ASN A 924 -5.26 -52.26 46.21
CA ASN A 924 -6.10 -52.92 47.22
C ASN A 924 -7.57 -53.12 46.78
N ALA A 925 -8.08 -52.28 45.86
CA ALA A 925 -9.41 -52.48 45.29
C ALA A 925 -9.48 -53.63 44.26
N ARG A 926 -8.33 -54.16 43.81
CA ARG A 926 -8.26 -55.35 42.94
C ARG A 926 -8.07 -56.67 43.69
N THR A 927 -7.65 -56.63 44.96
CA THR A 927 -7.55 -57.83 45.81
C THR A 927 -8.85 -58.18 46.54
N ASP A 928 -9.76 -57.23 46.77
CA ASP A 928 -11.04 -57.47 47.47
C ASP A 928 -12.19 -57.95 46.57
N LEU A 929 -11.97 -58.10 45.26
CA LEU A 929 -12.96 -58.65 44.31
C LEU A 929 -12.65 -60.09 43.87
N SER A 930 -11.68 -60.76 44.51
CA SER A 930 -11.31 -62.16 44.22
C SER A 930 -11.79 -63.19 45.26
N SER A 931 -12.55 -62.77 46.27
CA SER A 931 -13.04 -63.64 47.36
C SER A 931 -14.55 -63.51 47.59
N SER A 932 -15.36 -63.81 46.56
CA SER A 932 -16.74 -64.24 46.79
C SER A 932 -17.14 -65.30 45.75
N ASN A 933 -16.79 -66.54 46.06
CA ASN A 933 -17.50 -67.71 45.57
C ASN A 933 -18.95 -67.63 46.09
N ILE A 934 -19.92 -67.42 45.22
CA ILE A 934 -21.29 -67.87 45.46
C ILE A 934 -21.74 -68.67 44.24
N THR A 935 -22.01 -69.94 44.54
CA THR A 935 -22.50 -71.01 43.70
C THR A 935 -24.02 -70.85 43.48
N ILE A 936 -24.44 -71.09 42.23
CA ILE A 936 -25.82 -71.20 41.68
C ILE A 936 -26.55 -69.88 41.49
#